data_AF-H8WW78-F1
#
_entry.id   AF-H8WW78-F1
#
_cell.length_a   1.000
_cell.length_b   1.000
_cell.length_c   1.000
_cell.angle_alpha   90.00
_cell.angle_beta   90.00
_cell.angle_gamma   90.00
#
_symmetry.space_group_name_H-M   'P 1'
#
loop_
_entity.id
_entity.type
_entity.pdbx_description
1 polymer ?
#
loop_
_entity_poly.entity_id
_entity_poly.type
_entity_poly.pdbx_seq_one_letter_code
_entity_poly.pdbx_strand_id
1 'polypeptide(L)'
;MSEKLNSQVTPPVSHISFNAKYISYAHTLFASSSFLAALAVGCYLHYYKIVQNASFGYPDEWFPSVSATIGDRYPERSVFQIVIAMTAGPRFLLLAFNFLSLYKANSYLPYVALTSGVLRTLTAGGWMYITSTDDHDAHDVFMIGYIVLTIPWDMCTTLLSEKGSFQRKARFYTGISFFGTLVPLIYWFIQHKVHVRPGAYSVYAYFEWSLIMLDILFDAWSALDYRDIDVSISGEGLKLISGQKKKSVQVTHTKYAKPENGEEFSNVEVVSNLINSYMYWTVLTSLFLCVWYFPLWYMGISGYEAVVVSIFLSPLVLFPRSLRVYLAQNPQFTRSLTVICGIGAYKFEDPEQKLLAITAGTVFGIISIVNEFWALSKYPKKLSSFIATIMLGLLATSTFKFLFYSNNPIWPIMHKENGGYNPLGIFIGLLGAFFTPTLQKDVLISAKTPEKVGGSLFLGAIGFGGYYFALQALLSDSGTLALWTWEGFPIRGPTPVTGAFPHVLTFAIALLITLKVHPNVFSSWGYNILVGGGSAFAFYFLKHWVGYVGTLVFVFYIVSIGPLILHSITDYNPAGVFFLGYFLNIVISLASVWIVAYAFVPGGPLLRERTDIVLSTAVLSIFAGVANYNLRKSAISKINFYSNKTFKQVSTIITVLLALALTTSIKRWPTGLGKPYHPETETFTAGIWCVHFGLDNDMWSSETRMRDLIKDAELDIIGLLETDTQRLIGGNRDFTQKIAEDLGMYVDYGPGPNKHTWGAALLSKFPIIQSTHHLLPSPVGELAPAIHATLDIYGNLVDVVVFHSGQEEDVEDRRLQSLGIEEIMANSERPLVLLSYLVTDPLVGNYHTYVSEKSRMHDIDSTDWDRWCEYILFRDLRKIAYARISRSTITDTELQIAKFGFGEFENHDYHFVNEDEVDENLRMPQIFRGDGVRGHRYHVFDEPRYFAPGL
;
A
#
# COMPACT_ATOMS: atom_id res chain seq x y z
N MET A 1 38.59 -7.18 62.94
CA MET A 1 39.02 -8.20 61.96
C MET A 1 38.34 -7.83 60.64
N SER A 2 39.12 -7.74 59.57
CA SER A 2 38.90 -6.92 58.37
C SER A 2 37.60 -7.16 57.59
N GLU A 3 36.86 -6.09 57.28
CA GLU A 3 35.94 -6.05 56.14
C GLU A 3 36.56 -5.20 55.02
N LYS A 4 36.99 -5.87 53.96
CA LYS A 4 37.47 -5.27 52.72
C LYS A 4 36.29 -4.64 51.98
N LEU A 5 36.31 -3.32 51.82
CA LEU A 5 35.55 -2.62 50.78
C LEU A 5 36.09 -3.08 49.41
N ASN A 6 35.34 -3.93 48.71
CA ASN A 6 35.55 -4.16 47.29
C ASN A 6 34.98 -2.97 46.50
N SER A 7 35.85 -2.09 46.03
CA SER A 7 35.55 -1.18 44.94
C SER A 7 35.28 -1.99 43.67
N GLN A 8 34.01 -2.12 43.28
CA GLN A 8 33.68 -2.57 41.93
C GLN A 8 34.11 -1.49 40.94
N VAL A 9 35.28 -1.71 40.32
CA VAL A 9 35.70 -1.00 39.12
C VAL A 9 34.80 -1.48 37.99
N THR A 10 33.79 -0.68 37.62
CA THR A 10 33.05 -0.84 36.37
C THR A 10 34.02 -0.68 35.20
N PRO A 11 34.00 -1.54 34.17
CA PRO A 11 34.82 -1.36 32.98
C PRO A 11 34.45 -0.02 32.32
N PRO A 12 35.41 0.70 31.72
CA PRO A 12 35.13 1.98 31.08
C PRO A 12 34.19 1.73 29.90
N VAL A 13 32.94 2.19 30.02
CA VAL A 13 32.06 2.33 28.87
C VAL A 13 32.74 3.33 27.95
N SER A 14 33.12 2.89 26.74
CA SER A 14 33.63 3.77 25.70
C SER A 14 32.57 4.84 25.43
N HIS A 15 32.88 6.08 25.79
CA HIS A 15 32.02 7.22 25.54
C HIS A 15 32.72 8.14 24.55
N ILE A 16 32.01 8.51 23.50
CA ILE A 16 32.45 9.56 22.59
C ILE A 16 31.85 10.85 23.14
N SER A 17 32.71 11.80 23.48
CA SER A 17 32.27 13.14 23.88
C SER A 17 32.81 14.19 22.92
N PHE A 18 31.94 15.07 22.47
CA PHE A 18 32.33 16.23 21.67
C PHE A 18 31.43 17.42 21.99
N ASN A 19 31.96 18.62 21.81
CA ASN A 19 31.23 19.85 22.06
C ASN A 19 30.24 20.14 20.93
N ALA A 20 29.02 20.57 21.26
CA ALA A 20 27.96 20.78 20.27
C ALA A 20 28.29 21.86 19.23
N LYS A 21 29.26 22.75 19.46
CA LYS A 21 29.74 23.73 18.45
C LYS A 21 30.19 23.07 17.14
N TYR A 22 30.70 21.83 17.20
CA TYR A 22 31.13 21.09 16.01
C TYR A 22 29.98 20.77 15.05
N ILE A 23 28.73 20.76 15.53
CA ILE A 23 27.54 20.61 14.67
C ILE A 23 27.41 21.82 13.74
N SER A 24 27.53 23.03 14.30
CA SER A 24 27.48 24.28 13.53
C SER A 24 28.66 24.39 12.56
N TYR A 25 29.86 23.95 12.98
CA TYR A 25 31.03 23.92 12.11
C TYR A 25 30.89 22.89 10.98
N ALA A 26 30.36 21.70 11.27
CA ALA A 26 30.11 20.68 10.25
C ALA A 26 29.09 21.19 9.21
N HIS A 27 27.98 21.79 9.64
CA HIS A 27 27.02 22.43 8.73
C HIS A 27 27.69 23.47 7.83
N THR A 28 28.42 24.40 8.44
CA THR A 28 29.10 25.49 7.71
C THR A 28 30.13 24.95 6.72
N LEU A 29 30.91 23.95 7.13
CA LEU A 29 31.95 23.32 6.32
C LEU A 29 31.34 22.63 5.10
N PHE A 30 30.38 21.72 5.30
CA PHE A 30 29.79 20.96 4.19
C PHE A 30 28.98 21.85 3.26
N ALA A 31 28.20 22.79 3.79
CA ALA A 31 27.45 23.75 2.98
C ALA A 31 28.40 24.58 2.11
N SER A 32 29.40 25.23 2.71
CA SER A 32 30.36 26.06 1.95
C SER A 32 31.17 25.24 0.95
N SER A 33 31.60 24.03 1.34
CA SER A 33 32.38 23.15 0.47
C SER A 33 31.58 22.69 -0.74
N SER A 34 30.25 22.48 -0.60
CA SER A 34 29.42 22.06 -1.73
C SER A 34 29.40 23.09 -2.85
N PHE A 35 29.16 24.36 -2.51
CA PHE A 35 29.11 25.46 -3.47
C PHE A 35 30.50 25.78 -4.03
N LEU A 36 31.54 25.80 -3.20
CA LEU A 36 32.91 26.08 -3.66
C LEU A 36 33.47 24.97 -4.54
N ALA A 37 33.19 23.70 -4.22
CA ALA A 37 33.62 22.57 -5.04
C ALA A 37 32.91 22.56 -6.39
N ALA A 38 31.60 22.84 -6.41
CA ALA A 38 30.84 22.97 -7.65
C ALA A 38 31.39 24.10 -8.53
N LEU A 39 31.64 25.29 -7.94
CA LEU A 39 32.23 26.42 -8.65
C LEU A 39 33.63 26.10 -9.19
N ALA A 40 34.49 25.46 -8.40
CA ALA A 40 35.84 25.10 -8.82
C ALA A 40 35.81 24.10 -9.99
N VAL A 41 34.99 23.05 -9.88
CA VAL A 41 34.85 22.03 -10.93
C VAL A 41 34.20 22.62 -12.18
N GLY A 42 33.15 23.41 -12.03
CA GLY A 42 32.47 24.10 -13.14
C GLY A 42 33.38 25.09 -13.87
N CYS A 43 34.14 25.91 -13.14
CA CYS A 43 35.12 26.82 -13.73
C CYS A 43 36.30 26.07 -14.38
N TYR A 44 36.64 24.87 -13.92
CA TYR A 44 37.72 24.09 -14.52
C TYR A 44 37.28 23.37 -15.81
N LEU A 45 36.07 22.79 -15.82
CA LEU A 45 35.61 21.93 -16.92
C LEU A 45 34.71 22.66 -17.91
N HIS A 46 33.84 23.55 -17.44
CA HIS A 46 32.71 24.10 -18.20
C HIS A 46 32.59 25.62 -18.13
N TYR A 47 33.68 26.35 -17.81
CA TYR A 47 33.67 27.81 -17.61
C TYR A 47 32.83 28.58 -18.62
N TYR A 48 33.17 28.48 -19.92
CA TYR A 48 32.47 29.19 -20.99
C TYR A 48 30.97 28.87 -21.08
N LYS A 49 30.56 27.69 -20.61
CA LYS A 49 29.17 27.23 -20.66
C LYS A 49 28.36 27.70 -19.45
N ILE A 50 28.97 27.76 -18.26
CA ILE A 50 28.27 28.17 -17.02
C ILE A 50 28.19 29.71 -16.87
N VAL A 51 29.08 30.45 -17.54
CA VAL A 51 29.00 31.92 -17.62
C VAL A 51 28.09 32.41 -18.74
N GLN A 52 27.62 31.52 -19.62
CA GLN A 52 26.76 31.87 -20.73
C GLN A 52 25.31 32.07 -20.27
N ASN A 53 24.65 33.09 -20.80
CA ASN A 53 23.21 33.30 -20.67
C ASN A 53 22.53 33.24 -22.05
N ALA A 54 21.21 33.52 -22.10
CA ALA A 54 20.43 33.42 -23.34
C ALA A 54 20.87 34.38 -24.47
N SER A 55 21.61 35.46 -24.15
CA SER A 55 21.95 36.53 -25.10
C SER A 55 23.45 36.79 -25.22
N PHE A 56 24.23 36.51 -24.18
CA PHE A 56 25.67 36.79 -24.11
C PHE A 56 26.43 35.61 -23.49
N GLY A 57 27.71 35.50 -23.84
CA GLY A 57 28.67 34.59 -23.20
C GLY A 57 29.98 35.32 -22.96
N TYR A 58 31.05 34.59 -22.64
CA TYR A 58 32.37 35.20 -22.50
C TYR A 58 32.80 35.89 -23.81
N PRO A 59 33.39 37.11 -23.79
CA PRO A 59 33.91 37.82 -22.61
C PRO A 59 32.91 38.78 -21.94
N ASP A 60 31.72 38.99 -22.50
CA ASP A 60 30.73 39.92 -21.95
C ASP A 60 30.20 39.44 -20.59
N GLU A 61 30.10 38.12 -20.41
CA GLU A 61 29.80 37.47 -19.14
C GLU A 61 31.01 36.65 -18.65
N TRP A 62 31.43 36.89 -17.41
CA TRP A 62 32.69 36.38 -16.85
C TRP A 62 32.53 35.64 -15.52
N PHE A 63 31.36 35.69 -14.88
CA PHE A 63 31.10 35.01 -13.61
C PHE A 63 29.76 34.25 -13.62
N PRO A 64 29.74 32.97 -13.21
CA PRO A 64 28.53 32.14 -13.34
C PRO A 64 27.55 32.36 -12.18
N SER A 65 26.25 32.27 -12.48
CA SER A 65 25.19 32.24 -11.47
C SER A 65 25.28 30.99 -10.59
N VAL A 66 24.64 31.03 -9.42
CA VAL A 66 24.58 29.86 -8.53
C VAL A 66 23.85 28.71 -9.22
N SER A 67 22.69 28.99 -9.83
CA SER A 67 21.86 27.97 -10.49
C SER A 67 22.59 27.29 -11.65
N ALA A 68 23.30 28.05 -12.50
CA ALA A 68 24.09 27.46 -13.59
C ALA A 68 25.24 26.59 -13.06
N THR A 69 25.86 27.00 -11.95
CA THR A 69 27.01 26.31 -11.36
C THR A 69 26.63 24.96 -10.74
N ILE A 70 25.44 24.86 -10.13
CA ILE A 70 25.03 23.65 -9.41
C ILE A 70 24.05 22.77 -10.19
N GLY A 71 23.42 23.30 -11.25
CA GLY A 71 22.27 22.67 -11.89
C GLY A 71 22.48 22.19 -13.33
N ASP A 72 23.35 22.84 -14.11
CA ASP A 72 23.30 22.66 -15.57
C ASP A 72 24.04 21.43 -16.07
N ARG A 73 25.13 21.02 -15.41
CA ARG A 73 26.11 20.11 -16.03
C ARG A 73 26.76 19.13 -15.07
N TYR A 74 27.04 17.94 -15.61
CA TYR A 74 27.90 16.93 -15.00
C TYR A 74 29.37 17.23 -15.34
N PRO A 75 30.33 17.07 -14.40
CA PRO A 75 30.18 16.49 -13.06
C PRO A 75 29.94 17.49 -11.92
N GLU A 76 30.03 18.80 -12.13
CA GLU A 76 29.89 19.82 -11.08
C GLU A 76 28.56 19.74 -10.31
N ARG A 77 27.46 19.46 -11.01
CA ARG A 77 26.15 19.16 -10.39
C ARG A 77 26.22 17.98 -9.43
N SER A 78 26.81 16.87 -9.84
CA SER A 78 26.92 15.67 -8.99
C SER A 78 27.83 15.92 -7.79
N VAL A 79 28.91 16.66 -7.97
CA VAL A 79 29.80 17.08 -6.87
C VAL A 79 29.03 17.93 -5.86
N PHE A 80 28.26 18.91 -6.32
CA PHE A 80 27.38 19.70 -5.47
C PHE A 80 26.41 18.81 -4.69
N GLN A 81 25.63 17.98 -5.40
CA GLN A 81 24.58 17.14 -4.82
C GLN A 81 25.08 16.14 -3.78
N ILE A 82 26.28 15.57 -3.97
CA ILE A 82 26.90 14.66 -3.01
C ILE A 82 27.34 15.42 -1.76
N VAL A 83 28.01 16.57 -1.93
CA VAL A 83 28.57 17.32 -0.79
C VAL A 83 27.47 18.02 0.01
N ILE A 84 26.44 18.56 -0.66
CA ILE A 84 25.30 19.17 0.01
C ILE A 84 24.45 18.14 0.75
N ALA A 85 24.34 16.89 0.26
CA ALA A 85 23.68 15.79 0.99
C ALA A 85 24.29 15.56 2.38
N MET A 86 25.61 15.66 2.49
CA MET A 86 26.32 15.51 3.76
C MET A 86 25.98 16.63 4.77
N THR A 87 25.45 17.76 4.29
CA THR A 87 24.98 18.87 5.14
C THR A 87 23.67 18.54 5.85
N ALA A 88 22.85 17.60 5.33
CA ALA A 88 21.53 17.29 5.88
C ALA A 88 21.58 16.86 7.35
N GLY A 89 22.50 15.96 7.72
CA GLY A 89 22.67 15.51 9.10
C GLY A 89 22.99 16.66 10.07
N PRO A 90 24.11 17.40 9.85
CA PRO A 90 24.44 18.60 10.62
C PRO A 90 23.34 19.66 10.63
N ARG A 91 22.59 19.83 9.52
CA ARG A 91 21.48 20.79 9.41
C ARG A 91 20.35 20.47 10.38
N PHE A 92 19.84 19.25 10.38
CA PHE A 92 18.76 18.86 11.31
C PHE A 92 19.22 18.87 12.77
N LEU A 93 20.48 18.52 13.03
CA LEU A 93 21.07 18.67 14.36
C LEU A 93 21.16 20.14 14.78
N LEU A 94 21.54 21.05 13.89
CA LEU A 94 21.55 22.50 14.15
C LEU A 94 20.14 23.01 14.49
N LEU A 95 19.09 22.59 13.76
CA LEU A 95 17.71 22.95 14.10
C LEU A 95 17.31 22.45 15.50
N ALA A 96 17.64 21.19 15.82
CA ALA A 96 17.33 20.59 17.11
C ALA A 96 18.08 21.30 18.26
N PHE A 97 19.36 21.59 18.10
CA PHE A 97 20.16 22.27 19.12
C PHE A 97 19.84 23.75 19.23
N ASN A 98 19.45 24.43 18.15
CA ASN A 98 18.88 25.79 18.22
C ASN A 98 17.59 25.77 19.04
N PHE A 99 16.69 24.81 18.81
CA PHE A 99 15.46 24.69 19.61
C PHE A 99 15.79 24.47 21.09
N LEU A 100 16.71 23.56 21.42
CA LEU A 100 17.09 23.26 22.81
C LEU A 100 17.77 24.45 23.50
N SER A 101 18.70 25.11 22.82
CA SER A 101 19.52 26.20 23.39
C SER A 101 18.74 27.50 23.53
N LEU A 102 17.80 27.75 22.60
CA LEU A 102 17.01 28.98 22.55
C LEU A 102 15.60 28.81 23.15
N TYR A 103 15.31 27.65 23.75
CA TYR A 103 14.01 27.35 24.33
C TYR A 103 13.64 28.31 25.46
N LYS A 104 12.41 28.84 25.43
CA LYS A 104 11.83 29.65 26.50
C LYS A 104 10.44 29.14 26.80
N ALA A 105 10.20 28.67 28.04
CA ALA A 105 8.98 27.97 28.44
C ALA A 105 7.68 28.77 28.21
N ASN A 106 7.75 30.11 28.26
CA ASN A 106 6.59 31.00 28.09
C ASN A 106 6.59 31.73 26.72
N SER A 107 7.26 31.18 25.69
CA SER A 107 7.32 31.79 24.36
C SER A 107 6.97 30.76 23.28
N TYR A 108 6.16 31.17 22.29
CA TYR A 108 5.87 30.38 21.11
C TYR A 108 6.96 30.49 20.03
N LEU A 109 7.86 31.48 20.14
CA LEU A 109 8.90 31.76 19.14
C LEU A 109 9.86 30.58 18.86
N PRO A 110 10.28 29.74 19.83
CA PRO A 110 11.13 28.58 19.54
C PRO A 110 10.44 27.56 18.63
N TYR A 111 9.11 27.41 18.78
CA TYR A 111 8.33 26.51 17.93
C TYR A 111 8.18 27.08 16.52
N VAL A 112 7.95 28.38 16.37
CA VAL A 112 7.92 29.04 15.06
C VAL A 112 9.29 28.94 14.37
N ALA A 113 10.38 29.14 15.10
CA ALA A 113 11.74 28.95 14.59
C ALA A 113 11.97 27.50 14.13
N LEU A 114 11.59 26.50 14.95
CA LEU A 114 11.78 25.09 14.58
C LEU A 114 10.94 24.73 13.34
N THR A 115 9.67 25.10 13.30
CA THR A 115 8.78 24.79 12.18
C THR A 115 9.25 25.47 10.90
N SER A 116 9.54 26.77 10.95
CA SER A 116 10.08 27.49 9.78
C SER A 116 11.43 26.93 9.34
N GLY A 117 12.34 26.60 10.27
CA GLY A 117 13.64 26.01 9.96
C GLY A 117 13.56 24.64 9.29
N VAL A 118 12.62 23.79 9.72
CA VAL A 118 12.39 22.47 9.09
C VAL A 118 11.80 22.65 7.68
N LEU A 119 10.74 23.45 7.53
CA LEU A 119 10.12 23.69 6.22
C LEU A 119 11.11 24.36 5.26
N ARG A 120 11.91 25.30 5.76
CA ARG A 120 13.01 25.96 5.02
C ARG A 120 14.05 24.93 4.57
N THR A 121 14.39 23.96 5.40
CA THR A 121 15.36 22.91 5.03
C THR A 121 14.82 21.98 3.95
N LEU A 122 13.53 21.63 4.02
CA LEU A 122 12.89 20.78 2.99
C LEU A 122 12.76 21.52 1.65
N THR A 123 12.33 22.78 1.68
CA THR A 123 12.27 23.63 0.48
C THR A 123 13.66 23.91 -0.09
N ALA A 124 14.70 24.04 0.74
CA ALA A 124 16.09 24.09 0.29
C ALA A 124 16.50 22.82 -0.48
N GLY A 125 16.18 21.64 0.06
CA GLY A 125 16.38 20.37 -0.64
C GLY A 125 15.65 20.33 -1.97
N GLY A 126 14.42 20.84 -2.02
CA GLY A 126 13.63 20.95 -3.25
C GLY A 126 14.37 21.66 -4.38
N TRP A 127 14.74 22.93 -4.20
CA TRP A 127 15.39 23.71 -5.27
C TRP A 127 16.85 23.29 -5.54
N MET A 128 17.52 22.64 -4.58
CA MET A 128 18.90 22.14 -4.76
C MET A 128 18.97 20.82 -5.54
N TYR A 129 17.94 19.97 -5.48
CA TYR A 129 17.90 18.68 -6.20
C TYR A 129 17.05 18.71 -7.47
N ILE A 130 15.97 19.50 -7.47
CA ILE A 130 15.18 19.81 -8.67
C ILE A 130 15.78 21.08 -9.26
N THR A 131 16.64 20.92 -10.26
CA THR A 131 17.37 22.05 -10.83
C THR A 131 16.48 22.80 -11.82
N SER A 132 16.79 24.06 -12.09
CA SER A 132 16.04 24.87 -13.07
C SER A 132 16.08 24.30 -14.50
N THR A 133 17.00 23.36 -14.78
CA THR A 133 17.05 22.63 -16.06
C THR A 133 16.16 21.38 -16.07
N ASP A 134 15.85 20.78 -14.92
CA ASP A 134 14.98 19.61 -14.83
C ASP A 134 13.50 20.00 -14.82
N ASP A 135 13.13 20.97 -13.97
CA ASP A 135 11.78 21.50 -13.85
C ASP A 135 11.86 22.93 -13.28
N HIS A 136 11.61 23.91 -14.16
CA HIS A 136 11.74 25.33 -13.83
C HIS A 136 10.68 25.79 -12.81
N ASP A 137 9.45 25.30 -12.91
CA ASP A 137 8.34 25.76 -12.07
C ASP A 137 8.48 25.21 -10.64
N ALA A 138 8.80 23.92 -10.52
CA ALA A 138 9.06 23.31 -9.22
C ALA A 138 10.28 23.95 -8.54
N HIS A 139 11.37 24.19 -9.29
CA HIS A 139 12.57 24.86 -8.79
C HIS A 139 12.23 26.23 -8.19
N ASP A 140 11.48 27.06 -8.91
CA ASP A 140 11.10 28.41 -8.47
C ASP A 140 10.18 28.39 -7.24
N VAL A 141 9.19 27.49 -7.20
CA VAL A 141 8.30 27.34 -6.03
C VAL A 141 9.10 26.99 -4.78
N PHE A 142 10.04 26.06 -4.88
CA PHE A 142 10.88 25.66 -3.75
C PHE A 142 11.86 26.77 -3.33
N MET A 143 12.44 27.50 -4.30
CA MET A 143 13.34 28.63 -4.02
C MET A 143 12.59 29.79 -3.34
N ILE A 144 11.42 30.18 -3.85
CA ILE A 144 10.58 31.23 -3.24
C ILE A 144 10.12 30.78 -1.84
N GLY A 145 9.67 29.54 -1.70
CA GLY A 145 9.30 28.96 -0.43
C GLY A 145 10.44 29.04 0.60
N TYR A 146 11.66 28.71 0.18
CA TYR A 146 12.86 28.83 1.01
C TYR A 146 13.10 30.28 1.47
N ILE A 147 13.08 31.26 0.55
CA ILE A 147 13.30 32.68 0.88
C ILE A 147 12.22 33.21 1.83
N VAL A 148 10.95 32.89 1.59
CA VAL A 148 9.83 33.30 2.45
C VAL A 148 9.98 32.70 3.85
N LEU A 149 10.38 31.44 3.96
CA LEU A 149 10.59 30.75 5.23
C LEU A 149 11.87 31.21 5.97
N THR A 150 12.82 31.84 5.28
CA THR A 150 13.98 32.50 5.91
C THR A 150 13.56 33.67 6.81
N ILE A 151 12.46 34.38 6.48
CA ILE A 151 11.96 35.51 7.29
C ILE A 151 11.61 35.08 8.73
N PRO A 152 10.68 34.14 8.97
CA PRO A 152 10.36 33.69 10.32
C PRO A 152 11.54 32.98 10.99
N TRP A 153 12.40 32.27 10.25
CA TRP A 153 13.60 31.64 10.79
C TRP A 153 14.56 32.67 11.39
N ASP A 154 14.95 33.67 10.60
CA ASP A 154 15.93 34.69 11.00
C ASP A 154 15.40 35.57 12.11
N MET A 155 14.14 36.02 12.00
CA MET A 155 13.49 36.85 13.00
C MET A 155 13.39 36.12 14.34
N CYS A 156 12.85 34.90 14.36
CA CYS A 156 12.65 34.17 15.60
C CYS A 156 13.98 33.79 16.26
N THR A 157 14.95 33.30 15.48
CA THR A 157 16.28 32.92 16.00
C THR A 157 17.02 34.13 16.58
N THR A 158 16.94 35.29 15.92
CA THR A 158 17.53 36.55 16.41
C THR A 158 16.84 37.08 17.67
N LEU A 159 15.50 37.05 17.71
CA LEU A 159 14.73 37.54 18.85
C LEU A 159 14.92 36.66 20.10
N LEU A 160 15.10 35.35 19.90
CA LEU A 160 15.31 34.38 20.95
C LEU A 160 16.69 34.48 21.59
N SER A 161 17.73 34.84 20.81
CA SER A 161 19.07 35.12 21.35
C SER A 161 19.04 36.16 22.47
N GLU A 162 19.95 36.01 23.43
CA GLU A 162 20.02 36.87 24.61
C GLU A 162 20.20 38.35 24.24
N LYS A 163 19.44 39.24 24.89
CA LYS A 163 19.51 40.68 24.63
C LYS A 163 20.89 41.21 25.00
N GLY A 164 21.55 41.92 24.09
CA GLY A 164 22.90 42.46 24.29
C GLY A 164 24.04 41.51 23.93
N SER A 165 23.76 40.23 23.63
CA SER A 165 24.78 39.26 23.22
C SER A 165 25.39 39.57 21.85
N PHE A 166 26.63 39.12 21.63
CA PHE A 166 27.32 39.28 20.34
C PHE A 166 26.59 38.51 19.23
N GLN A 167 26.18 37.26 19.46
CA GLN A 167 25.49 36.45 18.45
C GLN A 167 24.17 37.07 18.00
N ARG A 168 23.44 37.75 18.89
CA ARG A 168 22.21 38.48 18.51
C ARG A 168 22.50 39.64 17.57
N LYS A 169 23.57 40.41 17.84
CA LYS A 169 24.00 41.50 16.94
C LYS A 169 24.47 40.95 15.60
N ALA A 170 25.26 39.87 15.62
CA ALA A 170 25.78 39.23 14.42
C ALA A 170 24.63 38.72 13.53
N ARG A 171 23.68 37.95 14.09
CA ARG A 171 22.47 37.49 13.39
C ARG A 171 21.61 38.62 12.84
N PHE A 172 21.43 39.69 13.60
CA PHE A 172 20.68 40.86 13.15
C PHE A 172 21.31 41.51 11.91
N TYR A 173 22.63 41.74 11.94
CA TYR A 173 23.33 42.33 10.81
C TYR A 173 23.43 41.38 9.61
N THR A 174 23.62 40.07 9.81
CA THR A 174 23.63 39.11 8.70
C THR A 174 22.25 38.96 8.07
N GLY A 175 21.18 38.89 8.87
CA GLY A 175 19.80 38.82 8.37
C GLY A 175 19.40 40.08 7.60
N ILE A 176 19.71 41.28 8.14
CA ILE A 176 19.47 42.54 7.41
C ILE A 176 20.29 42.60 6.12
N SER A 177 21.54 42.15 6.15
CA SER A 177 22.39 42.13 4.96
C SER A 177 21.84 41.17 3.90
N PHE A 178 21.30 40.01 4.32
CA PHE A 178 20.66 39.04 3.42
C PHE A 178 19.48 39.68 2.70
N PHE A 179 18.49 40.21 3.44
CA PHE A 179 17.32 40.85 2.82
C PHE A 179 17.67 42.15 2.09
N GLY A 180 18.67 42.89 2.55
CA GLY A 180 19.19 44.08 1.86
C GLY A 180 19.83 43.76 0.51
N THR A 181 20.48 42.60 0.39
CA THR A 181 21.11 42.12 -0.85
C THR A 181 20.08 41.75 -1.93
N LEU A 182 18.84 41.45 -1.56
CA LEU A 182 17.76 41.22 -2.53
C LEU A 182 17.44 42.44 -3.41
N VAL A 183 17.63 43.66 -2.89
CA VAL A 183 17.35 44.90 -3.65
C VAL A 183 18.27 45.04 -4.87
N PRO A 184 19.60 45.04 -4.74
CA PRO A 184 20.49 45.07 -5.89
C PRO A 184 20.38 43.79 -6.75
N LEU A 185 20.10 42.62 -6.15
CA LEU A 185 19.84 41.38 -6.90
C LEU A 185 18.69 41.56 -7.90
N ILE A 186 17.52 42.02 -7.44
CA ILE A 186 16.34 42.23 -8.29
C ILE A 186 16.63 43.28 -9.37
N TYR A 187 17.31 44.38 -9.01
CA TYR A 187 17.69 45.40 -9.97
C TYR A 187 18.54 44.80 -11.11
N TRP A 188 19.59 44.04 -10.78
CA TRP A 188 20.47 43.42 -11.79
C TRP A 188 19.81 42.26 -12.53
N PHE A 189 18.88 41.54 -11.92
CA PHE A 189 18.03 40.57 -12.59
C PHE A 189 17.22 41.22 -13.73
N ILE A 190 16.62 42.39 -13.47
CA ILE A 190 15.88 43.16 -14.50
C ILE A 190 16.84 43.65 -15.59
N GLN A 191 18.03 44.15 -15.24
CA GLN A 191 19.02 44.57 -16.24
C GLN A 191 19.47 43.41 -17.14
N HIS A 192 19.59 42.21 -16.57
CA HIS A 192 19.95 40.99 -17.29
C HIS A 192 18.80 40.46 -18.18
N LYS A 193 17.62 40.23 -17.60
CA LYS A 193 16.51 39.52 -18.27
C LYS A 193 15.63 40.42 -19.14
N VAL A 194 15.36 41.65 -18.70
CA VAL A 194 14.42 42.57 -19.37
C VAL A 194 15.15 43.53 -20.29
N HIS A 195 16.24 44.14 -19.80
CA HIS A 195 17.00 45.12 -20.58
C HIS A 195 18.17 44.53 -21.37
N VAL A 196 18.47 43.23 -21.18
CA VAL A 196 19.48 42.46 -21.94
C VAL A 196 20.80 43.24 -22.08
N ARG A 197 21.35 43.67 -20.95
CA ARG A 197 22.62 44.42 -20.91
C ARG A 197 23.83 43.48 -20.79
N PRO A 198 24.89 43.65 -21.62
CA PRO A 198 26.14 42.90 -21.47
C PRO A 198 26.74 43.06 -20.05
N GLY A 199 27.16 41.95 -19.43
CA GLY A 199 27.77 41.91 -18.11
C GLY A 199 26.80 41.97 -16.92
N ALA A 200 25.50 42.19 -17.18
CA ALA A 200 24.51 42.28 -16.11
C ALA A 200 24.27 40.94 -15.41
N TYR A 201 24.42 39.81 -16.11
CA TYR A 201 24.26 38.48 -15.52
C TYR A 201 25.39 38.16 -14.54
N SER A 202 26.62 38.49 -14.87
CA SER A 202 27.79 38.30 -13.99
C SER A 202 27.70 39.17 -12.73
N VAL A 203 27.21 40.40 -12.86
CA VAL A 203 26.97 41.28 -11.70
C VAL A 203 25.83 40.77 -10.83
N TYR A 204 24.75 40.29 -11.45
CA TYR A 204 23.65 39.61 -10.75
C TYR A 204 24.16 38.39 -9.95
N ALA A 205 25.01 37.56 -10.55
CA ALA A 205 25.59 36.39 -9.91
C ALA A 205 26.35 36.74 -8.61
N TYR A 206 27.08 37.86 -8.55
CA TYR A 206 27.75 38.27 -7.29
C TYR A 206 26.78 38.43 -6.12
N PHE A 207 25.58 38.94 -6.37
CA PHE A 207 24.56 39.09 -5.34
C PHE A 207 23.92 37.75 -4.97
N GLU A 208 23.73 36.82 -5.92
CA GLU A 208 23.29 35.45 -5.62
C GLU A 208 24.29 34.72 -4.71
N TRP A 209 25.57 34.72 -5.09
CA TRP A 209 26.63 34.11 -4.29
C TRP A 209 26.75 34.75 -2.90
N SER A 210 26.54 36.07 -2.81
CA SER A 210 26.51 36.78 -1.53
C SER A 210 25.36 36.32 -0.63
N LEU A 211 24.17 36.05 -1.19
CA LEU A 211 23.02 35.54 -0.42
C LEU A 211 23.33 34.17 0.18
N ILE A 212 23.94 33.27 -0.59
CA ILE A 212 24.36 31.94 -0.09
C ILE A 212 25.35 32.07 1.06
N MET A 213 26.35 32.95 0.92
CA MET A 213 27.33 33.18 1.98
C MET A 213 26.71 33.75 3.25
N LEU A 214 25.81 34.74 3.11
CA LEU A 214 25.12 35.38 4.23
C LEU A 214 24.20 34.40 4.97
N ASP A 215 23.55 33.51 4.23
CA ASP A 215 22.67 32.47 4.77
C ASP A 215 23.45 31.44 5.61
N ILE A 216 24.53 30.89 5.04
CA ILE A 216 25.41 29.95 5.75
C ILE A 216 26.02 30.63 6.98
N LEU A 217 26.40 31.91 6.87
CA LEU A 217 26.97 32.69 7.96
C LEU A 217 25.95 32.93 9.09
N PHE A 218 24.67 33.17 8.77
CA PHE A 218 23.62 33.34 9.78
C PHE A 218 23.55 32.12 10.70
N ASP A 219 23.55 30.93 10.10
CA ASP A 219 23.49 29.66 10.83
C ASP A 219 24.83 29.32 11.54
N ALA A 220 25.97 29.77 11.01
CA ALA A 220 27.28 29.60 11.64
C ALA A 220 27.39 30.26 13.03
N TRP A 221 26.64 31.34 13.28
CA TRP A 221 26.61 32.00 14.60
C TRP A 221 26.05 31.11 15.72
N SER A 222 25.33 30.03 15.39
CA SER A 222 24.87 29.04 16.36
C SER A 222 25.99 28.33 17.10
N ALA A 223 27.22 28.31 16.57
CA ALA A 223 28.39 27.81 17.29
C ALA A 223 28.61 28.49 18.66
N LEU A 224 28.21 29.75 18.80
CA LEU A 224 28.32 30.51 20.05
C LEU A 224 27.27 30.10 21.08
N ASP A 225 26.08 29.71 20.63
CA ASP A 225 25.02 29.21 21.52
C ASP A 225 25.34 27.81 22.06
N TYR A 226 26.13 27.03 21.32
CA TYR A 226 26.45 25.63 21.63
C TYR A 226 27.72 25.46 22.47
N ARG A 227 28.46 26.54 22.73
CA ARG A 227 29.78 26.50 23.36
C ARG A 227 29.79 25.78 24.72
N ASP A 228 28.71 25.90 25.48
CA ASP A 228 28.58 25.36 26.84
C ASP A 228 27.81 24.02 26.90
N ILE A 229 27.64 23.36 25.76
CA ILE A 229 26.92 22.08 25.62
C ILE A 229 27.88 21.00 25.15
N ASP A 230 28.11 19.99 26.00
CA ASP A 230 28.85 18.79 25.63
C ASP A 230 27.90 17.62 25.38
N VAL A 231 28.10 16.94 24.25
CA VAL A 231 27.35 15.76 23.83
C VAL A 231 28.16 14.53 24.20
N SER A 232 27.63 13.68 25.07
CA SER A 232 28.22 12.38 25.42
C SER A 232 27.35 11.25 24.89
N ILE A 233 27.93 10.41 24.04
CA ILE A 233 27.29 9.23 23.46
C ILE A 233 27.89 8.00 24.15
N SER A 234 27.04 7.21 24.80
CA SER A 234 27.44 5.93 25.42
C SER A 234 26.43 4.83 25.07
N GLY A 235 26.73 3.58 25.44
CA GLY A 235 25.80 2.46 25.31
C GLY A 235 24.47 2.64 26.04
N GLU A 236 24.34 3.65 26.91
CA GLU A 236 23.10 4.02 27.60
C GLU A 236 22.27 5.09 26.85
N GLY A 237 22.80 5.67 25.77
CA GLY A 237 22.17 6.72 24.97
C GLY A 237 22.93 8.05 24.95
N LEU A 238 22.26 9.10 24.48
CA LEU A 238 22.82 10.44 24.32
C LEU A 238 22.55 11.28 25.58
N LYS A 239 23.61 11.67 26.31
CA LYS A 239 23.54 12.57 27.47
C LYS A 239 24.08 13.95 27.07
N LEU A 240 23.26 14.98 27.24
CA LEU A 240 23.67 16.38 27.11
C LEU A 240 24.13 16.89 28.48
N ILE A 241 25.38 17.33 28.57
CA ILE A 241 25.95 17.91 29.78
C ILE A 241 26.05 19.41 29.55
N SER A 242 25.28 20.20 30.32
CA SER A 242 25.32 21.66 30.28
C SER A 242 25.96 22.19 31.57
N GLY A 243 26.86 23.17 31.45
CA GLY A 243 27.68 23.72 32.54
C GLY A 243 26.96 24.55 33.62
N GLN A 244 25.63 24.57 33.68
CA GLN A 244 24.92 25.35 34.71
C GLN A 244 24.78 24.59 36.05
N LYS A 245 25.32 25.19 37.11
CA LYS A 245 25.21 24.76 38.52
C LYS A 245 23.76 24.43 38.89
N LYS A 246 23.47 23.15 39.11
CA LYS A 246 22.19 22.66 39.65
C LYS A 246 21.94 23.21 41.06
N LYS A 247 20.88 23.99 41.25
CA LYS A 247 20.20 24.09 42.55
C LYS A 247 19.51 22.77 42.85
N SER A 248 19.72 22.25 44.06
CA SER A 248 19.13 21.03 44.57
C SER A 248 17.62 21.17 44.71
N VAL A 249 16.87 20.32 44.02
CA VAL A 249 15.43 20.14 44.24
C VAL A 249 15.27 19.04 45.28
N GLN A 250 14.67 19.39 46.43
CA GLN A 250 14.27 18.43 47.45
C GLN A 250 13.17 17.51 46.91
N VAL A 251 13.37 16.21 47.08
CA VAL A 251 12.41 15.16 46.75
C VAL A 251 11.47 15.00 47.93
N THR A 252 10.21 15.42 47.78
CA THR A 252 9.15 15.08 48.73
C THR A 252 8.60 13.70 48.33
N HIS A 253 8.70 12.73 49.24
CA HIS A 253 8.08 11.41 49.06
C HIS A 253 6.57 11.52 49.31
N THR A 254 5.76 11.56 48.25
CA THR A 254 4.32 11.28 48.34
C THR A 254 4.09 9.77 48.24
N LYS A 255 3.43 9.20 49.25
CA LYS A 255 2.91 7.83 49.23
C LYS A 255 1.87 7.69 48.12
N TYR A 256 2.09 6.77 47.20
CA TYR A 256 1.14 6.42 46.16
C TYR A 256 -0.04 5.65 46.75
N ALA A 257 -1.26 6.18 46.57
CA ALA A 257 -2.47 5.38 46.68
C ALA A 257 -2.49 4.37 45.52
N LYS A 258 -2.76 3.10 45.84
CA LYS A 258 -3.07 2.07 44.83
C LYS A 258 -4.36 2.49 44.11
N PRO A 259 -4.40 2.52 42.77
CA PRO A 259 -5.66 2.69 42.06
C PRO A 259 -6.47 1.39 42.19
N GLU A 260 -7.56 1.44 42.97
CA GLU A 260 -8.46 0.29 43.21
C GLU A 260 -9.49 0.04 42.10
N ASN A 261 -9.50 0.81 41.00
CA ASN A 261 -10.51 0.66 39.94
C ASN A 261 -9.93 0.15 38.60
N GLY A 262 -10.22 -1.12 38.28
CA GLY A 262 -10.36 -1.66 36.93
C GLY A 262 -9.08 -2.02 36.15
N GLU A 263 -8.36 -3.08 36.55
CA GLU A 263 -7.19 -3.59 35.79
C GLU A 263 -7.53 -4.28 34.45
N GLU A 264 -8.81 -4.54 34.16
CA GLU A 264 -9.26 -5.34 33.01
C GLU A 264 -10.40 -4.64 32.25
N PHE A 265 -10.59 -4.94 30.96
CA PHE A 265 -11.69 -4.37 30.18
C PHE A 265 -13.08 -4.79 30.74
N SER A 266 -14.01 -3.85 30.77
CA SER A 266 -15.44 -4.11 30.93
C SER A 266 -16.05 -4.72 29.67
N ASN A 267 -17.28 -5.24 29.76
CA ASN A 267 -17.98 -5.77 28.59
C ASN A 267 -18.17 -4.68 27.51
N VAL A 268 -18.47 -3.45 27.95
CA VAL A 268 -18.64 -2.29 27.05
C VAL A 268 -17.31 -1.94 26.38
N GLU A 269 -16.20 -1.93 27.13
CA GLU A 269 -14.87 -1.64 26.56
C GLU A 269 -14.45 -2.71 25.51
N VAL A 270 -14.72 -4.00 25.75
CA VAL A 270 -14.43 -5.05 24.76
C VAL A 270 -15.26 -4.87 23.49
N VAL A 271 -16.57 -4.63 23.62
CA VAL A 271 -17.45 -4.47 22.45
C VAL A 271 -17.12 -3.19 21.67
N SER A 272 -16.93 -2.06 22.37
CA SER A 272 -16.50 -0.79 21.76
C SER A 272 -15.17 -0.95 21.03
N ASN A 273 -14.16 -1.56 21.66
CA ASN A 273 -12.87 -1.72 21.01
C ASN A 273 -12.88 -2.74 19.86
N LEU A 274 -13.72 -3.78 19.93
CA LEU A 274 -13.95 -4.68 18.78
C LEU A 274 -14.54 -3.91 17.59
N ILE A 275 -15.60 -3.12 17.82
CA ILE A 275 -16.19 -2.28 16.77
C ILE A 275 -15.13 -1.36 16.19
N ASN A 276 -14.41 -0.61 17.03
CA ASN A 276 -13.35 0.30 16.59
C ASN A 276 -12.23 -0.42 15.81
N SER A 277 -11.90 -1.66 16.20
CA SER A 277 -10.89 -2.47 15.51
C SER A 277 -11.39 -2.95 14.14
N TYR A 278 -12.66 -3.37 14.04
CA TYR A 278 -13.31 -3.71 12.77
C TYR A 278 -13.33 -2.50 11.82
N MET A 279 -13.70 -1.31 12.32
CA MET A 279 -13.70 -0.08 11.52
C MET A 279 -12.27 0.29 11.06
N TYR A 280 -11.28 0.14 11.93
CA TYR A 280 -9.87 0.39 11.57
C TYR A 280 -9.39 -0.50 10.43
N TRP A 281 -9.59 -1.83 10.53
CA TRP A 281 -9.18 -2.76 9.48
C TRP A 281 -9.94 -2.57 8.18
N THR A 282 -11.23 -2.25 8.26
CA THR A 282 -12.07 -1.89 7.10
C THR A 282 -11.49 -0.69 6.36
N VAL A 283 -11.23 0.42 7.07
CA VAL A 283 -10.74 1.66 6.46
C VAL A 283 -9.33 1.47 5.89
N LEU A 284 -8.44 0.81 6.62
CA LEU A 284 -7.08 0.54 6.15
C LEU A 284 -7.05 -0.31 4.87
N THR A 285 -7.80 -1.41 4.84
CA THR A 285 -7.85 -2.30 3.67
C THR A 285 -8.48 -1.59 2.47
N SER A 286 -9.44 -0.69 2.69
CA SER A 286 -10.03 0.09 1.61
C SER A 286 -9.09 1.12 0.99
N LEU A 287 -8.09 1.64 1.71
CA LEU A 287 -7.16 2.63 1.16
C LEU A 287 -6.34 2.03 0.01
N PHE A 288 -5.84 0.80 0.17
CA PHE A 288 -5.08 0.12 -0.89
C PHE A 288 -5.96 -0.23 -2.09
N LEU A 289 -7.22 -0.60 -1.84
CA LEU A 289 -8.19 -0.86 -2.89
C LEU A 289 -8.56 0.40 -3.69
N CYS A 290 -8.78 1.53 -3.01
CA CYS A 290 -9.19 2.77 -3.67
C CYS A 290 -8.01 3.45 -4.38
N VAL A 291 -6.79 3.36 -3.85
CA VAL A 291 -5.62 3.93 -4.54
C VAL A 291 -5.30 3.17 -5.82
N TRP A 292 -5.62 1.88 -5.92
CA TRP A 292 -5.38 1.05 -7.12
C TRP A 292 -6.15 1.51 -8.35
N TYR A 293 -7.30 2.14 -8.17
CA TYR A 293 -8.07 2.75 -9.24
C TYR A 293 -7.23 3.71 -10.09
N PHE A 294 -6.32 4.49 -9.50
CA PHE A 294 -5.59 5.51 -10.25
C PHE A 294 -4.53 4.90 -11.19
N PRO A 295 -3.60 4.04 -10.73
CA PRO A 295 -2.67 3.37 -11.64
C PRO A 295 -3.36 2.63 -12.80
N LEU A 296 -4.52 2.04 -12.52
CA LEU A 296 -5.28 1.27 -13.52
C LEU A 296 -5.84 2.19 -14.63
N TRP A 297 -6.45 3.32 -14.28
CA TRP A 297 -7.02 4.25 -15.28
C TRP A 297 -5.97 5.17 -15.94
N TYR A 298 -4.86 5.46 -15.27
CA TYR A 298 -3.75 6.25 -15.83
C TYR A 298 -2.69 5.40 -16.52
N MET A 299 -2.83 4.06 -16.48
CA MET A 299 -1.88 3.09 -17.05
C MET A 299 -0.42 3.34 -16.61
N GLY A 300 -0.21 3.63 -15.32
CA GLY A 300 1.10 3.98 -14.77
C GLY A 300 1.03 4.71 -13.42
N ILE A 301 2.18 5.14 -12.89
CA ILE A 301 2.23 5.90 -11.63
C ILE A 301 1.59 7.28 -11.85
N SER A 302 0.48 7.53 -11.16
CA SER A 302 -0.33 8.75 -11.29
C SER A 302 0.06 9.88 -10.32
N GLY A 303 0.79 9.55 -9.26
CA GLY A 303 1.09 10.43 -8.13
C GLY A 303 0.12 10.27 -6.95
N TYR A 304 -1.10 9.78 -7.18
CA TYR A 304 -2.06 9.48 -6.12
C TYR A 304 -1.58 8.39 -5.17
N GLU A 305 -0.68 7.52 -5.63
CA GLU A 305 -0.08 6.45 -4.83
C GLU A 305 0.64 7.00 -3.60
N ALA A 306 1.07 8.27 -3.62
CA ALA A 306 1.70 8.95 -2.49
C ALA A 306 0.83 8.96 -1.22
N VAL A 307 -0.50 8.77 -1.30
CA VAL A 307 -1.36 8.69 -0.11
C VAL A 307 -0.95 7.56 0.85
N VAL A 308 -0.31 6.48 0.38
CA VAL A 308 0.17 5.39 1.27
C VAL A 308 1.29 5.85 2.20
N VAL A 309 2.01 6.94 1.87
CA VAL A 309 3.00 7.57 2.75
C VAL A 309 2.36 8.10 4.03
N SER A 310 1.08 8.51 3.97
CA SER A 310 0.34 8.97 5.13
C SER A 310 0.28 7.93 6.25
N ILE A 311 0.31 6.63 5.92
CA ILE A 311 0.27 5.52 6.89
C ILE A 311 1.44 5.62 7.88
N PHE A 312 2.67 5.80 7.37
CA PHE A 312 3.84 5.86 8.24
C PHE A 312 4.13 7.26 8.77
N LEU A 313 3.63 8.33 8.16
CA LEU A 313 3.74 9.70 8.71
C LEU A 313 2.78 9.96 9.87
N SER A 314 1.60 9.31 9.88
CA SER A 314 0.55 9.51 10.90
C SER A 314 1.03 9.40 12.35
N PRO A 315 1.86 8.40 12.74
CA PRO A 315 2.41 8.33 14.10
C PRO A 315 3.23 9.55 14.53
N LEU A 316 3.84 10.31 13.60
CA LEU A 316 4.66 11.48 13.93
C LEU A 316 3.84 12.62 14.54
N VAL A 317 2.54 12.69 14.25
CA VAL A 317 1.60 13.61 14.92
C VAL A 317 1.63 13.42 16.44
N LEU A 318 1.94 12.20 16.91
CA LEU A 318 2.02 11.88 18.34
C LEU A 318 3.38 12.21 18.96
N PHE A 319 4.29 12.89 18.26
CA PHE A 319 5.58 13.29 18.84
C PHE A 319 5.39 14.23 20.06
N PRO A 320 4.57 15.30 19.99
CA PRO A 320 4.29 16.16 21.14
C PRO A 320 3.53 15.39 22.23
N ARG A 321 4.10 15.35 23.44
CA ARG A 321 3.45 14.67 24.58
C ARG A 321 2.11 15.30 24.97
N SER A 322 1.98 16.62 24.82
CA SER A 322 0.72 17.34 25.07
C SER A 322 -0.42 16.82 24.20
N LEU A 323 -0.17 16.63 22.91
CA LEU A 323 -1.16 16.13 21.96
C LEU A 323 -1.51 14.66 22.24
N ARG A 324 -0.54 13.81 22.55
CA ARG A 324 -0.79 12.42 23.00
C ARG A 324 -1.73 12.35 24.20
N VAL A 325 -1.46 13.17 25.23
CA VAL A 325 -2.30 13.23 26.43
C VAL A 325 -3.70 13.72 26.07
N TYR A 326 -3.83 14.79 25.28
CA TYR A 326 -5.12 15.32 24.85
C TYR A 326 -5.95 14.27 24.09
N LEU A 327 -5.36 13.59 23.12
CA LEU A 327 -6.04 12.55 22.34
C LEU A 327 -6.37 11.31 23.18
N ALA A 328 -5.54 10.98 24.19
CA ALA A 328 -5.85 9.87 25.11
C ALA A 328 -7.00 10.22 26.08
N GLN A 329 -7.23 11.51 26.31
CA GLN A 329 -8.38 12.00 27.08
C GLN A 329 -9.64 12.14 26.21
N ASN A 330 -9.50 12.18 24.89
CA ASN A 330 -10.62 12.33 23.95
C ASN A 330 -10.50 11.31 22.80
N PRO A 331 -10.37 10.00 23.08
CA PRO A 331 -10.16 9.00 22.03
C PRO A 331 -11.35 8.89 21.08
N GLN A 332 -12.54 9.30 21.53
CA GLN A 332 -13.76 9.35 20.73
C GLN A 332 -13.56 10.21 19.48
N PHE A 333 -12.77 11.30 19.56
CA PHE A 333 -12.55 12.21 18.45
C PHE A 333 -11.87 11.53 17.25
N THR A 334 -10.73 10.87 17.46
CA THR A 334 -10.00 10.19 16.39
C THR A 334 -10.77 8.98 15.87
N ARG A 335 -11.47 8.23 16.75
CA ARG A 335 -12.33 7.12 16.33
C ARG A 335 -13.52 7.58 15.48
N SER A 336 -14.19 8.66 15.87
CA SER A 336 -15.30 9.23 15.08
C SER A 336 -14.83 9.71 13.72
N LEU A 337 -13.68 10.39 13.63
CA LEU A 337 -13.14 10.83 12.34
C LEU A 337 -12.67 9.68 11.46
N THR A 338 -12.18 8.58 12.04
CA THR A 338 -11.88 7.34 11.30
C THR A 338 -13.13 6.84 10.58
N VAL A 339 -14.28 6.84 11.27
CA VAL A 339 -15.56 6.36 10.72
C VAL A 339 -16.16 7.36 9.72
N ILE A 340 -16.23 8.64 10.09
CA ILE A 340 -16.84 9.68 9.26
C ILE A 340 -16.07 9.87 7.96
N CYS A 341 -14.74 9.99 8.02
CA CYS A 341 -13.94 10.20 6.83
C CYS A 341 -13.68 8.88 6.07
N GLY A 342 -13.40 7.79 6.79
CA GLY A 342 -13.04 6.51 6.17
C GLY A 342 -14.23 5.79 5.55
N ILE A 343 -15.27 5.47 6.34
CA ILE A 343 -16.45 4.76 5.84
C ILE A 343 -17.37 5.75 5.12
N GLY A 344 -17.50 6.97 5.63
CA GLY A 344 -18.31 8.02 5.00
C GLY A 344 -17.81 8.47 3.63
N ALA A 345 -16.60 8.07 3.21
CA ALA A 345 -16.11 8.31 1.86
C ALA A 345 -16.99 7.72 0.76
N TYR A 346 -17.81 6.69 1.06
CA TYR A 346 -18.81 6.15 0.13
C TYR A 346 -19.86 7.18 -0.32
N LYS A 347 -19.89 8.39 0.25
CA LYS A 347 -20.76 9.48 -0.21
C LYS A 347 -20.16 10.31 -1.34
N PHE A 348 -18.87 10.19 -1.60
CA PHE A 348 -18.23 10.84 -2.73
C PHE A 348 -18.34 9.93 -3.95
N GLU A 349 -18.95 10.46 -5.02
CA GLU A 349 -18.99 9.78 -6.32
C GLU A 349 -17.64 9.94 -7.03
N ASP A 350 -17.05 11.13 -6.95
CA ASP A 350 -15.74 11.44 -7.52
C ASP A 350 -14.61 10.61 -6.88
N PRO A 351 -13.84 9.84 -7.68
CA PRO A 351 -12.72 9.03 -7.22
C PRO A 351 -11.68 9.78 -6.39
N GLU A 352 -11.31 11.00 -6.78
CA GLU A 352 -10.25 11.79 -6.12
C GLU A 352 -10.69 12.20 -4.71
N GLN A 353 -11.90 12.73 -4.58
CA GLN A 353 -12.48 13.11 -3.29
C GLN A 353 -12.69 11.90 -2.39
N LYS A 354 -13.14 10.77 -2.96
CA LYS A 354 -13.28 9.50 -2.24
C LYS A 354 -11.93 9.06 -1.68
N LEU A 355 -10.86 9.08 -2.47
CA LEU A 355 -9.51 8.73 -2.01
C LEU A 355 -9.00 9.67 -0.90
N LEU A 356 -9.19 10.98 -1.02
CA LEU A 356 -8.79 11.96 -0.01
C LEU A 356 -9.50 11.71 1.33
N ALA A 357 -10.81 11.46 1.30
CA ALA A 357 -11.60 11.17 2.49
C ALA A 357 -11.14 9.88 3.20
N ILE A 358 -10.90 8.80 2.44
CA ILE A 358 -10.40 7.52 2.99
C ILE A 358 -8.99 7.69 3.56
N THR A 359 -8.15 8.48 2.90
CA THR A 359 -6.80 8.81 3.38
C THR A 359 -6.88 9.51 4.74
N ALA A 360 -7.74 10.53 4.88
CA ALA A 360 -7.97 11.20 6.15
C ALA A 360 -8.49 10.22 7.23
N GLY A 361 -9.46 9.36 6.89
CA GLY A 361 -9.96 8.33 7.79
C GLY A 361 -8.87 7.37 8.28
N THR A 362 -7.99 6.94 7.37
CA THR A 362 -6.85 6.05 7.67
C THR A 362 -5.86 6.73 8.61
N VAL A 363 -5.52 8.00 8.36
CA VAL A 363 -4.64 8.80 9.22
C VAL A 363 -5.18 8.86 10.66
N PHE A 364 -6.47 9.21 10.83
CA PHE A 364 -7.09 9.25 12.15
C PHE A 364 -7.15 7.87 12.81
N GLY A 365 -7.39 6.81 12.02
CA GLY A 365 -7.40 5.43 12.51
C GLY A 365 -6.06 5.01 13.09
N ILE A 366 -4.96 5.29 12.39
CA ILE A 366 -3.59 5.01 12.85
C ILE A 366 -3.25 5.83 14.08
N ILE A 367 -3.56 7.13 14.08
CA ILE A 367 -3.36 7.99 15.26
C ILE A 367 -4.09 7.41 16.47
N SER A 368 -5.34 6.95 16.31
CA SER A 368 -6.13 6.37 17.39
C SER A 368 -5.49 5.10 17.95
N ILE A 369 -5.17 4.13 17.07
CA ILE A 369 -4.58 2.84 17.47
C ILE A 369 -3.23 3.04 18.17
N VAL A 370 -2.35 3.88 17.62
CA VAL A 370 -1.02 4.13 18.20
C VAL A 370 -1.13 4.86 19.54
N ASN A 371 -2.02 5.84 19.65
CA ASN A 371 -2.18 6.60 20.88
C ASN A 371 -2.83 5.78 22.00
N GLU A 372 -3.84 4.97 21.69
CA GLU A 372 -4.46 4.04 22.63
C GLU A 372 -3.50 2.94 23.07
N PHE A 373 -2.72 2.37 22.14
CA PHE A 373 -1.64 1.43 22.46
C PHE A 373 -0.66 2.03 23.48
N TRP A 374 -0.19 3.27 23.23
CA TRP A 374 0.70 3.99 24.15
C TRP A 374 0.05 4.24 25.51
N ALA A 375 -1.22 4.63 25.51
CA ALA A 375 -1.91 5.00 26.75
C ALA A 375 -2.20 3.74 27.61
N LEU A 376 -2.54 2.62 26.95
CA LEU A 376 -2.80 1.33 27.58
C LEU A 376 -1.54 0.54 27.94
N SER A 377 -0.36 0.86 27.39
CA SER A 377 0.90 0.16 27.71
C SER A 377 1.27 0.24 29.20
N LYS A 378 0.64 1.15 29.95
CA LYS A 378 0.78 1.31 31.40
C LYS A 378 -0.06 0.29 32.20
N TYR A 379 -0.99 -0.38 31.55
CA TYR A 379 -1.94 -1.33 32.13
C TYR A 379 -1.83 -2.66 31.38
N PRO A 380 -0.92 -3.56 31.77
CA PRO A 380 -0.58 -4.69 30.91
C PRO A 380 -1.73 -5.63 30.59
N LYS A 381 -2.65 -5.86 31.54
CA LYS A 381 -3.87 -6.64 31.30
C LYS A 381 -4.81 -5.97 30.30
N LYS A 382 -5.07 -4.66 30.45
CA LYS A 382 -5.86 -3.89 29.48
C LYS A 382 -5.20 -3.84 28.10
N LEU A 383 -3.87 -3.72 28.03
CA LEU A 383 -3.12 -3.79 26.78
C LEU A 383 -3.30 -5.15 26.11
N SER A 384 -3.22 -6.25 26.86
CA SER A 384 -3.50 -7.59 26.31
C SER A 384 -4.93 -7.71 25.76
N SER A 385 -5.93 -7.16 26.47
CA SER A 385 -7.32 -7.11 25.96
C SER A 385 -7.42 -6.27 24.68
N PHE A 386 -6.71 -5.15 24.59
CA PHE A 386 -6.65 -4.29 23.41
C PHE A 386 -6.00 -5.00 22.21
N ILE A 387 -4.86 -5.66 22.41
CA ILE A 387 -4.19 -6.46 21.38
C ILE A 387 -5.12 -7.57 20.86
N ALA A 388 -5.75 -8.30 21.78
CA ALA A 388 -6.67 -9.38 21.42
C ALA A 388 -7.88 -8.87 20.63
N THR A 389 -8.41 -7.69 20.96
CA THR A 389 -9.56 -7.10 20.25
C THR A 389 -9.19 -6.49 18.90
N ILE A 390 -7.95 -6.00 18.70
CA ILE A 390 -7.43 -5.64 17.37
C ILE A 390 -7.39 -6.88 16.46
N MET A 391 -6.87 -7.99 16.97
CA MET A 391 -6.82 -9.27 16.24
C MET A 391 -8.21 -9.84 15.98
N LEU A 392 -9.11 -9.72 16.96
CA LEU A 392 -10.51 -10.11 16.81
C LEU A 392 -11.24 -9.24 15.78
N GLY A 393 -10.89 -7.96 15.66
CA GLY A 393 -11.41 -7.07 14.61
C GLY A 393 -10.97 -7.49 13.21
N LEU A 394 -9.73 -7.97 13.04
CA LEU A 394 -9.25 -8.54 11.78
C LEU A 394 -9.99 -9.84 11.45
N LEU A 395 -10.11 -10.74 12.43
CA LEU A 395 -10.88 -11.98 12.29
C LEU A 395 -12.34 -11.71 11.92
N ALA A 396 -12.97 -10.73 12.57
CA ALA A 396 -14.32 -10.29 12.23
C ALA A 396 -14.38 -9.72 10.81
N THR A 397 -13.42 -8.90 10.40
CA THR A 397 -13.33 -8.37 9.02
C THR A 397 -13.26 -9.50 7.99
N SER A 398 -12.35 -10.46 8.18
CA SER A 398 -12.20 -11.63 7.31
C SER A 398 -13.47 -12.52 7.30
N THR A 399 -14.11 -12.72 8.46
CA THR A 399 -15.37 -13.48 8.57
C THR A 399 -16.53 -12.79 7.85
N PHE A 400 -16.65 -11.47 7.99
CA PHE A 400 -17.68 -10.70 7.29
C PHE A 400 -17.41 -10.66 5.79
N LYS A 401 -16.16 -10.51 5.35
CA LYS A 401 -15.82 -10.68 3.93
C LYS A 401 -16.28 -12.04 3.42
N PHE A 402 -16.00 -13.12 4.13
CA PHE A 402 -16.54 -14.44 3.77
C PHE A 402 -18.08 -14.50 3.74
N LEU A 403 -18.78 -13.80 4.63
CA LEU A 403 -20.24 -13.73 4.59
C LEU A 403 -20.78 -12.96 3.36
N PHE A 404 -20.03 -11.96 2.89
CA PHE A 404 -20.39 -11.05 1.81
C PHE A 404 -19.55 -11.28 0.55
N TYR A 405 -19.31 -12.55 0.19
CA TYR A 405 -18.65 -12.95 -1.06
C TYR A 405 -17.30 -12.24 -1.29
N SER A 406 -16.47 -12.22 -0.25
CA SER A 406 -15.14 -11.61 -0.20
C SER A 406 -15.12 -10.07 -0.22
N ASN A 407 -16.26 -9.39 -0.24
CA ASN A 407 -16.33 -7.92 -0.03
C ASN A 407 -16.57 -7.55 1.42
N ASN A 408 -15.98 -6.45 1.87
CA ASN A 408 -16.41 -5.86 3.15
C ASN A 408 -17.65 -4.99 2.89
N PRO A 409 -18.79 -5.26 3.55
CA PRO A 409 -20.07 -4.62 3.24
C PRO A 409 -20.09 -3.11 3.54
N ILE A 410 -19.09 -2.57 4.25
CA ILE A 410 -19.02 -1.15 4.60
C ILE A 410 -17.79 -0.47 4.01
N TRP A 411 -17.14 -1.09 3.02
CA TRP A 411 -16.10 -0.41 2.24
C TRP A 411 -16.66 0.79 1.48
N PRO A 412 -15.83 1.81 1.24
CA PRO A 412 -16.23 3.02 0.52
C PRO A 412 -16.48 2.79 -0.98
N ILE A 413 -16.11 1.64 -1.54
CA ILE A 413 -16.49 1.19 -2.90
C ILE A 413 -17.85 0.47 -2.93
N MET A 414 -18.54 0.38 -1.78
CA MET A 414 -19.86 -0.23 -1.65
C MET A 414 -20.92 0.86 -1.46
N HIS A 415 -22.11 0.60 -2.00
CA HIS A 415 -23.31 1.41 -1.85
C HIS A 415 -24.54 0.49 -1.89
N LYS A 416 -25.74 1.04 -1.64
CA LYS A 416 -26.95 0.24 -1.42
C LYS A 416 -27.24 -0.75 -2.56
N GLU A 417 -27.04 -0.31 -3.80
CA GLU A 417 -27.38 -1.06 -5.01
C GLU A 417 -26.39 -2.20 -5.30
N ASN A 418 -25.13 -2.10 -4.87
CA ASN A 418 -24.14 -3.19 -5.00
C ASN A 418 -23.96 -4.04 -3.73
N GLY A 419 -24.78 -3.81 -2.68
CA GLY A 419 -24.81 -4.62 -1.46
C GLY A 419 -24.16 -3.98 -0.23
N GLY A 420 -23.90 -2.67 -0.28
CA GLY A 420 -23.31 -1.88 0.81
C GLY A 420 -24.26 -1.60 1.98
N TYR A 421 -23.70 -1.63 3.18
CA TYR A 421 -24.33 -1.36 4.48
C TYR A 421 -23.71 -0.13 5.17
N ASN A 422 -23.09 0.78 4.41
CA ASN A 422 -22.31 1.90 4.91
C ASN A 422 -23.04 2.77 5.96
N PRO A 423 -24.33 3.15 5.80
CA PRO A 423 -25.05 3.90 6.84
C PRO A 423 -25.09 3.18 8.20
N LEU A 424 -25.33 1.86 8.18
CA LEU A 424 -25.34 1.03 9.38
C LEU A 424 -23.93 0.93 9.97
N GLY A 425 -22.91 0.74 9.12
CA GLY A 425 -21.51 0.75 9.51
C GLY A 425 -21.10 2.04 10.21
N ILE A 426 -21.52 3.20 9.68
CA ILE A 426 -21.27 4.51 10.27
C ILE A 426 -21.96 4.62 11.63
N PHE A 427 -23.23 4.25 11.73
CA PHE A 427 -23.97 4.30 12.99
C PHE A 427 -23.31 3.43 14.08
N ILE A 428 -23.03 2.16 13.77
CA ILE A 428 -22.36 1.24 14.71
C ILE A 428 -20.95 1.72 15.04
N GLY A 429 -20.21 2.21 14.04
CA GLY A 429 -18.85 2.75 14.22
C GLY A 429 -18.82 3.97 15.13
N LEU A 430 -19.79 4.88 14.99
CA LEU A 430 -19.93 6.04 15.86
C LEU A 430 -20.35 5.67 17.28
N LEU A 431 -21.18 4.62 17.46
CA LEU A 431 -21.45 4.07 18.80
C LEU A 431 -20.18 3.48 19.42
N GLY A 432 -19.41 2.70 18.65
CA GLY A 432 -18.11 2.19 19.06
C GLY A 432 -17.16 3.30 19.50
N ALA A 433 -17.07 4.36 18.69
CA ALA A 433 -16.28 5.55 18.99
C ALA A 433 -16.75 6.25 20.26
N PHE A 434 -18.06 6.48 20.42
CA PHE A 434 -18.65 7.15 21.57
C PHE A 434 -18.40 6.41 22.89
N PHE A 435 -18.51 5.08 22.89
CA PHE A 435 -18.27 4.24 24.07
C PHE A 435 -16.78 3.94 24.33
N THR A 436 -15.86 4.51 23.54
CA THR A 436 -14.42 4.36 23.78
C THR A 436 -14.06 4.99 25.14
N PRO A 437 -13.41 4.25 26.05
CA PRO A 437 -13.16 4.74 27.40
C PRO A 437 -12.12 5.88 27.42
N THR A 438 -12.43 6.96 28.14
CA THR A 438 -11.47 8.05 28.40
C THR A 438 -10.46 7.65 29.47
N LEU A 439 -9.17 7.91 29.23
CA LEU A 439 -8.11 7.67 30.22
C LEU A 439 -7.84 8.91 31.10
N GLN A 440 -7.70 8.70 32.40
CA GLN A 440 -7.51 9.77 33.37
C GLN A 440 -6.11 10.43 33.27
N LYS A 441 -6.10 11.78 33.28
CA LYS A 441 -4.90 12.62 33.10
C LYS A 441 -3.80 12.34 34.12
N ASP A 442 -4.18 12.17 35.38
CA ASP A 442 -3.23 12.05 36.49
C ASP A 442 -2.39 10.77 36.37
N VAL A 443 -2.99 9.69 35.87
CA VAL A 443 -2.28 8.44 35.59
C VAL A 443 -1.38 8.56 34.35
N LEU A 444 -1.78 9.38 33.37
CA LEU A 444 -0.98 9.63 32.17
C LEU A 444 0.30 10.45 32.48
N ILE A 445 0.25 11.33 33.48
CA ILE A 445 1.34 12.23 33.86
C ILE A 445 2.25 11.61 34.94
N SER A 446 1.68 10.90 35.92
CA SER A 446 2.40 10.41 37.11
C SER A 446 3.22 9.12 36.92
N ALA A 447 3.02 8.39 35.83
CA ALA A 447 3.71 7.12 35.60
C ALA A 447 5.20 7.34 35.25
N LYS A 448 6.12 6.83 36.08
CA LYS A 448 7.53 6.70 35.72
C LYS A 448 7.65 5.77 34.50
N THR A 449 8.45 6.16 33.51
CA THR A 449 8.91 5.22 32.47
C THR A 449 9.74 4.13 33.15
N PRO A 450 9.41 2.84 32.98
CA PRO A 450 10.23 1.75 33.49
C PRO A 450 11.63 1.81 32.87
N GLU A 451 12.64 1.33 33.59
CA GLU A 451 14.01 1.23 33.06
C GLU A 451 14.02 0.31 31.82
N LYS A 452 14.59 0.81 30.73
CA LYS A 452 14.76 0.05 29.49
C LYS A 452 15.86 -0.98 29.70
N VAL A 453 15.49 -2.25 29.83
CA VAL A 453 16.45 -3.36 29.92
C VAL A 453 16.44 -4.15 28.62
N GLY A 454 17.50 -3.99 27.82
CA GLY A 454 17.71 -4.73 26.58
C GLY A 454 16.85 -4.28 25.38
N GLY A 455 17.10 -4.90 24.22
CA GLY A 455 16.39 -4.65 22.96
C GLY A 455 16.75 -3.31 22.31
N SER A 456 16.11 -3.02 21.17
CA SER A 456 16.24 -1.72 20.51
C SER A 456 14.95 -1.30 19.79
N LEU A 457 14.74 0.01 19.67
CA LEU A 457 13.60 0.56 18.92
C LEU A 457 13.59 0.05 17.48
N PHE A 458 14.76 -0.05 16.84
CA PHE A 458 14.91 -0.55 15.48
C PHE A 458 14.47 -2.00 15.34
N LEU A 459 14.95 -2.91 16.21
CA LEU A 459 14.54 -4.32 16.17
C LEU A 459 13.03 -4.48 16.41
N GLY A 460 12.48 -3.72 17.36
CA GLY A 460 11.05 -3.71 17.63
C GLY A 460 10.22 -3.18 16.45
N ALA A 461 10.67 -2.10 15.81
CA ALA A 461 10.01 -1.50 14.65
C ALA A 461 10.05 -2.43 13.43
N ILE A 462 11.21 -3.02 13.13
CA ILE A 462 11.35 -4.00 12.03
C ILE A 462 10.44 -5.21 12.29
N GLY A 463 10.45 -5.72 13.51
CA GLY A 463 9.55 -6.77 13.98
C GLY A 463 8.08 -6.48 13.75
N PHE A 464 7.64 -5.29 14.18
CA PHE A 464 6.26 -4.84 13.98
C PHE A 464 5.92 -4.68 12.50
N GLY A 465 6.82 -4.09 11.69
CA GLY A 465 6.56 -3.85 10.27
C GLY A 465 6.31 -5.13 9.47
N GLY A 466 7.19 -6.13 9.62
CA GLY A 466 7.00 -7.43 8.97
C GLY A 466 5.76 -8.19 9.47
N TYR A 467 5.51 -8.11 10.78
CA TYR A 467 4.30 -8.69 11.38
C TYR A 467 3.02 -8.05 10.85
N TYR A 468 3.00 -6.72 10.77
CA TYR A 468 1.84 -5.95 10.31
C TYR A 468 1.52 -6.23 8.85
N PHE A 469 2.55 -6.32 7.99
CA PHE A 469 2.40 -6.73 6.60
C PHE A 469 1.77 -8.12 6.48
N ALA A 470 2.27 -9.10 7.25
CA ALA A 470 1.72 -10.45 7.21
C ALA A 470 0.24 -10.51 7.63
N LEU A 471 -0.17 -9.73 8.63
CA LEU A 471 -1.59 -9.60 9.00
C LEU A 471 -2.42 -9.03 7.85
N GLN A 472 -1.95 -7.95 7.23
CA GLN A 472 -2.70 -7.23 6.21
C GLN A 472 -2.81 -8.02 4.90
N ALA A 473 -1.69 -8.59 4.44
CA ALA A 473 -1.61 -9.21 3.12
C ALA A 473 -2.15 -10.65 3.08
N LEU A 474 -2.15 -11.37 4.21
CA LEU A 474 -2.43 -12.82 4.23
C LEU A 474 -3.64 -13.23 5.09
N LEU A 475 -4.06 -12.40 6.04
CA LEU A 475 -5.12 -12.74 7.01
C LEU A 475 -6.36 -11.83 6.91
N SER A 476 -6.35 -10.83 6.03
CA SER A 476 -7.49 -9.92 5.82
C SER A 476 -8.68 -10.56 5.08
N ASP A 477 -8.46 -11.69 4.41
CA ASP A 477 -9.47 -12.53 3.76
C ASP A 477 -9.12 -14.02 3.91
N SER A 478 -10.14 -14.86 4.02
CA SER A 478 -9.95 -16.29 4.20
C SER A 478 -9.63 -17.05 2.90
N GLY A 479 -9.90 -16.43 1.74
CA GLY A 479 -9.66 -17.00 0.41
C GLY A 479 -8.24 -16.82 -0.10
N THR A 480 -7.50 -15.79 0.34
CA THR A 480 -6.14 -15.48 -0.15
C THR A 480 -5.18 -16.67 -0.05
N LEU A 481 -5.10 -17.30 1.13
CA LEU A 481 -4.22 -18.45 1.35
C LEU A 481 -4.77 -19.76 0.76
N ALA A 482 -6.08 -19.85 0.51
CA ALA A 482 -6.65 -20.98 -0.21
C ALA A 482 -6.28 -20.93 -1.70
N LEU A 483 -6.39 -19.75 -2.33
CA LEU A 483 -6.00 -19.55 -3.72
C LEU A 483 -4.49 -19.59 -3.94
N TRP A 484 -3.68 -19.34 -2.91
CA TRP A 484 -2.24 -19.54 -2.97
C TRP A 484 -1.83 -20.99 -3.29
N THR A 485 -2.65 -21.97 -2.88
CA THR A 485 -2.37 -23.42 -3.06
C THR A 485 -3.28 -24.08 -4.11
N TRP A 486 -4.06 -23.28 -4.82
CA TRP A 486 -4.99 -23.69 -5.89
C TRP A 486 -4.25 -24.03 -7.20
N GLU A 487 -4.76 -25.02 -7.94
CA GLU A 487 -4.20 -25.47 -9.23
C GLU A 487 -5.28 -25.91 -10.25
N GLY A 488 -6.54 -25.48 -10.09
CA GLY A 488 -7.61 -25.86 -11.01
C GLY A 488 -8.27 -27.22 -10.71
N PHE A 489 -8.83 -27.83 -11.77
CA PHE A 489 -9.63 -29.05 -11.74
C PHE A 489 -8.82 -30.28 -12.19
N PRO A 490 -9.10 -31.49 -11.65
CA PRO A 490 -10.08 -31.77 -10.59
C PRO A 490 -9.66 -31.16 -9.25
N ILE A 491 -10.63 -30.73 -8.44
CA ILE A 491 -10.37 -30.05 -7.17
C ILE A 491 -9.64 -30.99 -6.20
N ARG A 492 -8.35 -30.72 -6.01
CA ARG A 492 -7.47 -31.48 -5.08
C ARG A 492 -7.12 -30.72 -3.80
N GLY A 493 -7.46 -29.42 -3.74
CA GLY A 493 -7.13 -28.53 -2.64
C GLY A 493 -8.35 -27.75 -2.14
N PRO A 494 -8.14 -26.80 -1.21
CA PRO A 494 -9.20 -25.90 -0.79
C PRO A 494 -9.61 -24.97 -1.94
N THR A 495 -10.88 -24.60 -1.94
CA THR A 495 -11.43 -23.43 -2.66
C THR A 495 -11.62 -22.28 -1.67
N PRO A 496 -11.85 -21.03 -2.10
CA PRO A 496 -12.18 -19.94 -1.18
C PRO A 496 -13.30 -20.28 -0.19
N VAL A 497 -14.32 -21.02 -0.64
CA VAL A 497 -15.45 -21.44 0.19
C VAL A 497 -15.08 -22.56 1.18
N THR A 498 -14.41 -23.61 0.70
CA THR A 498 -14.10 -24.79 1.53
C THR A 498 -12.92 -24.54 2.48
N GLY A 499 -12.00 -23.64 2.11
CA GLY A 499 -10.90 -23.19 2.96
C GLY A 499 -11.33 -22.22 4.07
N ALA A 500 -12.39 -21.44 3.88
CA ALA A 500 -12.74 -20.33 4.77
C ALA A 500 -12.93 -20.74 6.24
N PHE A 501 -13.74 -21.76 6.51
CA PHE A 501 -14.00 -22.18 7.90
C PHE A 501 -12.73 -22.70 8.61
N PRO A 502 -11.92 -23.60 8.03
CA PRO A 502 -10.62 -23.97 8.60
C PRO A 502 -9.70 -22.78 8.92
N HIS A 503 -9.68 -21.75 8.06
CA HIS A 503 -8.91 -20.52 8.30
C HIS A 503 -9.42 -19.78 9.54
N VAL A 504 -10.73 -19.47 9.58
CA VAL A 504 -11.37 -18.76 10.70
C VAL A 504 -11.22 -19.54 12.01
N LEU A 505 -11.38 -20.87 11.96
CA LEU A 505 -11.22 -21.76 13.10
C LEU A 505 -9.79 -21.73 13.64
N THR A 506 -8.78 -21.86 12.77
CA THR A 506 -7.37 -21.81 13.19
C THR A 506 -6.99 -20.46 13.79
N PHE A 507 -7.43 -19.36 13.17
CA PHE A 507 -7.23 -18.01 13.71
C PHE A 507 -7.86 -17.91 15.11
N ALA A 508 -9.13 -18.32 15.26
CA ALA A 508 -9.85 -18.29 16.53
C ALA A 508 -9.16 -19.11 17.63
N ILE A 509 -8.71 -20.33 17.32
CA ILE A 509 -7.99 -21.20 18.26
C ILE A 509 -6.69 -20.54 18.71
N ALA A 510 -5.90 -20.02 17.77
CA ALA A 510 -4.65 -19.34 18.08
C ALA A 510 -4.90 -18.13 19.01
N LEU A 511 -5.88 -17.30 18.70
CA LEU A 511 -6.26 -16.14 19.51
C LEU A 511 -6.68 -16.55 20.93
N LEU A 512 -7.49 -17.60 21.09
CA LEU A 512 -7.89 -18.11 22.41
C LEU A 512 -6.70 -18.64 23.23
N ILE A 513 -5.75 -19.32 22.58
CA ILE A 513 -4.53 -19.81 23.25
C ILE A 513 -3.69 -18.64 23.74
N THR A 514 -3.52 -17.58 22.94
CA THR A 514 -2.74 -16.41 23.36
C THR A 514 -3.29 -15.68 24.59
N LEU A 515 -4.60 -15.81 24.87
CA LEU A 515 -5.23 -15.25 26.06
C LEU A 515 -4.98 -16.08 27.33
N LYS A 516 -4.61 -17.34 27.19
CA LYS A 516 -4.39 -18.30 28.29
C LYS A 516 -2.93 -18.54 28.60
N VAL A 517 -2.07 -18.36 27.60
CA VAL A 517 -0.66 -18.74 27.66
C VAL A 517 0.23 -17.49 27.63
N HIS A 518 1.28 -17.48 28.45
CA HIS A 518 2.24 -16.38 28.44
C HIS A 518 2.96 -16.33 27.08
N PRO A 519 3.21 -15.14 26.49
CA PRO A 519 3.96 -15.00 25.23
C PRO A 519 5.34 -15.68 25.18
N ASN A 520 5.91 -16.08 26.32
CA ASN A 520 7.19 -16.78 26.42
C ASN A 520 7.15 -18.17 25.78
N VAL A 521 5.98 -18.80 25.67
CA VAL A 521 5.82 -20.11 25.03
C VAL A 521 6.16 -20.02 23.54
N PHE A 522 5.84 -18.88 22.90
CA PHE A 522 6.09 -18.65 21.48
C PHE A 522 7.42 -17.93 21.21
N SER A 523 8.24 -17.66 22.24
CA SER A 523 9.46 -16.87 22.09
C SER A 523 10.71 -17.67 21.70
N SER A 524 10.63 -19.01 21.67
CA SER A 524 11.79 -19.86 21.36
C SER A 524 12.16 -19.77 19.88
N TRP A 525 13.45 -19.77 19.57
CA TRP A 525 13.94 -19.80 18.18
C TRP A 525 13.48 -21.05 17.44
N GLY A 526 13.40 -22.20 18.12
CA GLY A 526 12.87 -23.44 17.55
C GLY A 526 11.43 -23.28 17.04
N TYR A 527 10.53 -22.67 17.84
CA TYR A 527 9.16 -22.40 17.40
C TYR A 527 9.14 -21.44 16.21
N ASN A 528 9.87 -20.33 16.27
CA ASN A 528 9.82 -19.32 15.21
C ASN A 528 10.42 -19.79 13.89
N ILE A 529 11.52 -20.55 13.93
CA ILE A 529 12.17 -21.06 12.71
C ILE A 529 11.40 -22.26 12.15
N LEU A 530 11.08 -23.27 12.98
CA LEU A 530 10.45 -24.50 12.51
C LEU A 530 8.96 -24.32 12.22
N VAL A 531 8.21 -23.67 13.11
CA VAL A 531 6.77 -23.44 12.91
C VAL A 531 6.57 -22.23 12.01
N GLY A 532 7.18 -21.09 12.31
CA GLY A 532 7.03 -19.88 11.48
C GLY A 532 7.68 -20.02 10.10
N GLY A 533 9.01 -20.13 10.06
CA GLY A 533 9.75 -20.28 8.81
C GLY A 533 9.40 -21.55 8.03
N GLY A 534 9.25 -22.69 8.73
CA GLY A 534 8.89 -23.95 8.10
C GLY A 534 7.48 -23.98 7.50
N SER A 535 6.48 -23.34 8.13
CA SER A 535 5.14 -23.23 7.53
C SER A 535 5.12 -22.25 6.36
N ALA A 536 5.87 -21.15 6.43
CA ALA A 536 6.06 -20.24 5.29
C ALA A 536 6.68 -20.95 4.08
N PHE A 537 7.72 -21.75 4.32
CA PHE A 537 8.32 -22.61 3.31
C PHE A 537 7.30 -23.63 2.77
N ALA A 538 6.55 -24.29 3.66
CA ALA A 538 5.60 -25.32 3.28
C ALA A 538 4.51 -24.78 2.35
N PHE A 539 3.84 -23.65 2.68
CA PHE A 539 2.78 -23.15 1.80
C PHE A 539 3.31 -22.48 0.53
N TYR A 540 4.58 -22.05 0.51
CA TYR A 540 5.20 -21.51 -0.70
C TYR A 540 5.49 -22.61 -1.75
N PHE A 541 6.02 -23.75 -1.31
CA PHE A 541 6.46 -24.83 -2.21
C PHE A 541 5.45 -25.96 -2.40
N LEU A 542 4.60 -26.24 -1.40
CA LEU A 542 3.62 -27.32 -1.46
C LEU A 542 2.26 -26.79 -1.94
N LYS A 543 1.52 -27.65 -2.62
CA LYS A 543 0.23 -27.33 -3.27
C LYS A 543 -0.92 -28.08 -2.60
N HIS A 544 -2.15 -27.76 -3.00
CA HIS A 544 -3.36 -28.44 -2.57
C HIS A 544 -3.56 -28.45 -1.04
N TRP A 545 -4.23 -29.48 -0.49
CA TRP A 545 -4.46 -29.62 0.95
C TRP A 545 -3.16 -29.65 1.78
N VAL A 546 -2.06 -30.22 1.27
CA VAL A 546 -0.78 -30.27 1.99
C VAL A 546 -0.20 -28.87 2.15
N GLY A 547 -0.15 -28.10 1.07
CA GLY A 547 0.21 -26.67 1.12
C GLY A 547 -0.72 -25.90 2.04
N TYR A 548 -2.03 -26.18 1.97
CA TYR A 548 -3.02 -25.49 2.79
C TYR A 548 -2.86 -25.76 4.29
N VAL A 549 -2.51 -26.98 4.70
CA VAL A 549 -2.14 -27.25 6.10
C VAL A 549 -0.95 -26.38 6.52
N GLY A 550 0.04 -26.19 5.63
CA GLY A 550 1.11 -25.20 5.83
C GLY A 550 0.57 -23.78 6.06
N THR A 551 -0.40 -23.33 5.27
CA THR A 551 -1.04 -22.01 5.48
C THR A 551 -1.72 -21.90 6.83
N LEU A 552 -2.44 -22.93 7.27
CA LEU A 552 -3.14 -22.94 8.57
C LEU A 552 -2.13 -22.87 9.73
N VAL A 553 -1.02 -23.61 9.65
CA VAL A 553 0.07 -23.53 10.62
C VAL A 553 0.69 -22.13 10.64
N PHE A 554 0.84 -21.48 9.48
CA PHE A 554 1.34 -20.12 9.40
C PHE A 554 0.36 -19.09 9.99
N VAL A 555 -0.96 -19.23 9.72
CA VAL A 555 -2.01 -18.41 10.37
C VAL A 555 -1.93 -18.57 11.89
N PHE A 556 -1.83 -19.81 12.39
CA PHE A 556 -1.65 -20.07 13.82
C PHE A 556 -0.40 -19.36 14.36
N TYR A 557 0.73 -19.45 13.66
CA TYR A 557 1.99 -18.81 14.02
C TYR A 557 1.86 -17.29 14.11
N ILE A 558 1.35 -16.63 13.06
CA ILE A 558 1.21 -15.18 13.02
C ILE A 558 0.29 -14.69 14.15
N VAL A 559 -0.83 -15.37 14.38
CA VAL A 559 -1.74 -14.98 15.47
C VAL A 559 -1.11 -15.23 16.85
N SER A 560 -0.36 -16.32 17.02
CA SER A 560 0.25 -16.68 18.32
C SER A 560 1.34 -15.72 18.78
N ILE A 561 2.13 -15.17 17.84
CA ILE A 561 3.20 -14.22 18.15
C ILE A 561 2.71 -12.77 18.31
N GLY A 562 1.44 -12.46 18.01
CA GLY A 562 0.93 -11.09 18.06
C GLY A 562 1.16 -10.38 19.40
N PRO A 563 0.79 -10.97 20.54
CA PRO A 563 1.11 -10.41 21.85
C PRO A 563 2.60 -10.30 22.11
N LEU A 564 3.41 -11.26 21.62
CA LEU A 564 4.87 -11.22 21.76
C LEU A 564 5.43 -9.97 21.06
N ILE A 565 5.11 -9.77 19.79
CA ILE A 565 5.60 -8.64 18.98
C ILE A 565 5.15 -7.32 19.59
N LEU A 566 3.86 -7.19 19.91
CA LEU A 566 3.27 -5.94 20.41
C LEU A 566 3.74 -5.62 21.84
N HIS A 567 3.87 -6.59 22.74
CA HIS A 567 4.47 -6.32 24.06
C HIS A 567 5.97 -5.97 23.94
N SER A 568 6.68 -6.49 22.94
CA SER A 568 8.10 -6.18 22.73
C SER A 568 8.40 -4.72 22.37
N ILE A 569 7.39 -3.96 21.93
CA ILE A 569 7.54 -2.54 21.55
C ILE A 569 6.99 -1.57 22.61
N THR A 570 6.46 -2.09 23.72
CA THR A 570 6.07 -1.29 24.89
C THR A 570 7.28 -0.52 25.44
N ASP A 571 7.10 0.64 26.07
CA ASP A 571 8.17 1.51 26.61
C ASP A 571 9.06 2.25 25.60
N TYR A 572 8.96 1.97 24.30
CA TYR A 572 9.57 2.81 23.27
C TYR A 572 8.74 4.08 23.01
N ASN A 573 9.35 5.05 22.32
CA ASN A 573 8.58 6.20 21.85
C ASN A 573 7.57 5.70 20.79
N PRO A 574 6.25 5.83 21.03
CA PRO A 574 5.24 5.29 20.12
C PRO A 574 5.32 5.94 18.74
N ALA A 575 5.56 7.25 18.66
CA ALA A 575 5.69 7.93 17.37
C ALA A 575 6.84 7.34 16.55
N GLY A 576 8.00 7.10 17.17
CA GLY A 576 9.18 6.60 16.48
C GLY A 576 9.08 5.11 16.08
N VAL A 577 8.63 4.24 17.00
CA VAL A 577 8.56 2.79 16.72
C VAL A 577 7.50 2.45 15.69
N PHE A 578 6.33 3.11 15.76
CA PHE A 578 5.28 2.91 14.76
C PHE A 578 5.59 3.61 13.44
N PHE A 579 6.21 4.80 13.42
CA PHE A 579 6.69 5.43 12.18
C PHE A 579 7.59 4.48 11.39
N LEU A 580 8.64 3.95 12.04
CA LEU A 580 9.60 3.08 11.35
C LEU A 580 8.99 1.73 10.99
N GLY A 581 8.13 1.18 11.85
CA GLY A 581 7.47 -0.10 11.59
C GLY A 581 6.45 -0.01 10.45
N TYR A 582 5.61 1.03 10.41
CA TYR A 582 4.72 1.28 9.29
C TYR A 582 5.48 1.62 8.01
N PHE A 583 6.61 2.33 8.10
CA PHE A 583 7.47 2.58 6.94
C PHE A 583 7.95 1.26 6.32
N LEU A 584 8.47 0.34 7.14
CA LEU A 584 8.86 -0.99 6.65
C LEU A 584 7.66 -1.78 6.10
N ASN A 585 6.50 -1.72 6.75
CA ASN A 585 5.27 -2.33 6.24
C ASN A 585 4.94 -1.84 4.83
N ILE A 586 5.00 -0.52 4.59
CA ILE A 586 4.73 0.06 3.26
C ILE A 586 5.79 -0.36 2.25
N VAL A 587 7.07 -0.40 2.62
CA VAL A 587 8.13 -0.89 1.73
C VAL A 587 7.86 -2.34 1.30
N ILE A 588 7.51 -3.23 2.23
CA ILE A 588 7.18 -4.63 1.90
C ILE A 588 5.87 -4.70 1.10
N SER A 589 4.88 -3.86 1.41
CA SER A 589 3.61 -3.79 0.67
C SER A 589 3.80 -3.37 -0.77
N LEU A 590 4.60 -2.32 -1.03
CA LEU A 590 4.95 -1.88 -2.39
C LEU A 590 5.76 -2.96 -3.12
N ALA A 591 6.73 -3.58 -2.45
CA ALA A 591 7.47 -4.71 -3.00
C ALA A 591 6.53 -5.86 -3.42
N SER A 592 5.47 -6.15 -2.65
CA SER A 592 4.46 -7.16 -2.97
C SER A 592 3.55 -6.83 -4.16
N VAL A 593 3.52 -5.57 -4.59
CA VAL A 593 2.85 -5.11 -5.82
C VAL A 593 3.83 -5.18 -6.99
N TRP A 594 5.07 -4.75 -6.78
CA TRP A 594 6.11 -4.69 -7.80
C TRP A 594 6.52 -6.07 -8.34
N ILE A 595 6.28 -7.17 -7.61
CA ILE A 595 6.48 -8.53 -8.14
C ILE A 595 5.60 -8.85 -9.35
N VAL A 596 4.52 -8.09 -9.59
CA VAL A 596 3.61 -8.22 -10.75
C VAL A 596 3.64 -6.98 -11.62
N ALA A 597 3.52 -5.80 -11.01
CA ALA A 597 3.54 -4.51 -11.72
C ALA A 597 4.96 -4.07 -12.13
N TYR A 598 5.91 -4.98 -12.27
CA TYR A 598 7.33 -4.65 -12.49
C TYR A 598 7.57 -3.89 -13.81
N ALA A 599 6.69 -4.06 -14.81
CA ALA A 599 6.74 -3.32 -16.06
C ALA A 599 6.42 -1.82 -15.88
N PHE A 600 5.61 -1.46 -14.89
CA PHE A 600 5.07 -0.10 -14.70
C PHE A 600 5.81 0.77 -13.68
N VAL A 601 6.73 0.18 -12.90
CA VAL A 601 7.33 0.84 -11.75
C VAL A 601 8.86 0.95 -11.87
N PRO A 602 9.46 2.12 -11.57
CA PRO A 602 10.91 2.28 -11.58
C PRO A 602 11.61 1.28 -10.66
N GLY A 603 12.55 0.50 -11.20
CA GLY A 603 13.25 -0.55 -10.45
C GLY A 603 12.44 -1.84 -10.24
N GLY A 604 11.21 -1.91 -10.77
CA GLY A 604 10.36 -3.10 -10.77
C GLY A 604 11.03 -4.39 -11.24
N PRO A 605 11.86 -4.38 -12.31
CA PRO A 605 12.54 -5.59 -12.78
C PRO A 605 13.42 -6.30 -11.74
N LEU A 606 13.87 -5.59 -10.70
CA LEU A 606 14.65 -6.19 -9.60
C LEU A 606 13.83 -7.15 -8.73
N LEU A 607 12.51 -6.98 -8.71
CA LEU A 607 11.56 -7.79 -7.95
C LEU A 607 10.65 -8.64 -8.83
N ARG A 608 10.84 -8.65 -10.16
CA ARG A 608 10.09 -9.47 -11.11
C ARG A 608 9.94 -10.90 -10.59
N GLU A 609 8.70 -11.29 -10.28
CA GLU A 609 8.34 -12.65 -9.85
C GLU A 609 8.99 -13.12 -8.53
N ARG A 610 9.53 -12.19 -7.72
CA ARG A 610 10.28 -12.49 -6.48
C ARG A 610 9.42 -12.50 -5.21
N THR A 611 8.34 -13.28 -5.21
CA THR A 611 7.54 -13.51 -3.98
C THR A 611 8.37 -14.12 -2.86
N ASP A 612 9.39 -14.93 -3.20
CA ASP A 612 10.37 -15.48 -2.27
C ASP A 612 11.08 -14.40 -1.46
N ILE A 613 11.50 -13.30 -2.10
CA ILE A 613 12.16 -12.17 -1.42
C ILE A 613 11.18 -11.45 -0.50
N VAL A 614 9.96 -11.18 -0.97
CA VAL A 614 8.93 -10.46 -0.17
C VAL A 614 8.55 -11.27 1.08
N LEU A 615 8.26 -12.56 0.91
CA LEU A 615 7.90 -13.45 2.01
C LEU A 615 9.08 -13.64 2.98
N SER A 616 10.30 -13.85 2.46
CA SER A 616 11.50 -13.98 3.29
C SER A 616 11.77 -12.70 4.08
N THR A 617 11.62 -11.53 3.46
CA THR A 617 11.80 -10.23 4.13
C THR A 617 10.79 -10.05 5.26
N ALA A 618 9.52 -10.40 5.05
CA ALA A 618 8.49 -10.35 6.09
C ALA A 618 8.82 -11.29 7.27
N VAL A 619 9.20 -12.54 6.99
CA VAL A 619 9.54 -13.55 8.01
C VAL A 619 10.81 -13.18 8.78
N LEU A 620 11.87 -12.75 8.09
CA LEU A 620 13.11 -12.28 8.73
C LEU A 620 12.88 -11.02 9.57
N SER A 621 11.99 -10.13 9.13
CA SER A 621 11.59 -8.97 9.91
C SER A 621 10.87 -9.38 11.19
N ILE A 622 9.95 -10.35 11.14
CA ILE A 622 9.30 -10.94 12.32
C ILE A 622 10.35 -11.51 13.29
N PHE A 623 11.39 -12.18 12.80
CA PHE A 623 12.47 -12.71 13.63
C PHE A 623 13.25 -11.61 14.37
N ALA A 624 13.40 -10.41 13.79
CA ALA A 624 13.96 -9.26 14.51
C ALA A 624 13.09 -8.84 15.69
N GLY A 625 11.76 -8.89 15.55
CA GLY A 625 10.81 -8.65 16.64
C GLY A 625 10.89 -9.71 17.75
N VAL A 626 11.06 -10.98 17.38
CA VAL A 626 11.28 -12.09 18.32
C VAL A 626 12.60 -11.92 19.08
N ALA A 627 13.67 -11.53 18.38
CA ALA A 627 14.95 -11.19 19.00
C ALA A 627 14.80 -10.03 19.99
N ASN A 628 14.09 -8.97 19.61
CA ASN A 628 13.80 -7.83 20.49
C ASN A 628 13.05 -8.27 21.75
N TYR A 629 12.02 -9.11 21.62
CA TYR A 629 11.31 -9.65 22.78
C TYR A 629 12.23 -10.47 23.69
N ASN A 630 13.05 -11.35 23.12
CA ASN A 630 13.97 -12.20 23.90
C ASN A 630 15.01 -11.38 24.67
N LEU A 631 15.51 -10.29 24.09
CA LEU A 631 16.42 -9.35 24.77
C LEU A 631 15.75 -8.61 25.94
N ARG A 632 14.41 -8.47 25.90
CA ARG A 632 13.60 -7.78 26.93
C ARG A 632 12.84 -8.73 27.85
N LYS A 633 13.02 -10.04 27.67
CA LYS A 633 12.20 -11.10 28.27
C LYS A 633 12.12 -11.01 29.78
N SER A 634 13.20 -10.65 30.46
CA SER A 634 13.29 -10.56 31.93
C SER A 634 12.42 -9.45 32.53
N ALA A 635 12.19 -8.36 31.81
CA ALA A 635 11.29 -7.29 32.22
C ALA A 635 9.83 -7.68 31.96
N ILE A 636 9.56 -8.25 30.78
CA ILE A 636 8.23 -8.62 30.32
C ILE A 636 7.68 -9.82 31.10
N SER A 637 8.52 -10.79 31.47
CA SER A 637 8.10 -12.01 32.18
C SER A 637 7.57 -11.76 33.60
N LYS A 638 7.79 -10.56 34.15
CA LYS A 638 7.29 -10.17 35.48
C LYS A 638 5.83 -9.68 35.44
N ILE A 639 5.29 -9.51 34.25
CA ILE A 639 3.96 -8.96 34.01
C ILE A 639 2.94 -10.10 33.95
N ASN A 640 1.81 -9.94 34.63
CA ASN A 640 0.68 -10.86 34.47
C ASN A 640 -0.18 -10.42 33.27
N PHE A 641 -0.18 -11.23 32.22
CA PHE A 641 -0.97 -10.99 30.99
C PHE A 641 -2.36 -11.63 31.04
N TYR A 642 -2.57 -12.56 31.97
CA TYR A 642 -3.75 -13.41 32.01
C TYR A 642 -4.96 -12.70 32.62
N SER A 643 -6.12 -12.79 31.94
CA SER A 643 -7.41 -12.34 32.44
C SER A 643 -8.49 -13.38 32.10
N ASN A 644 -9.04 -14.03 33.14
CA ASN A 644 -10.19 -14.93 33.01
C ASN A 644 -11.41 -14.24 32.39
N LYS A 645 -11.61 -12.96 32.71
CA LYS A 645 -12.73 -12.16 32.21
C LYS A 645 -12.60 -11.88 30.72
N THR A 646 -11.41 -11.42 30.28
CA THR A 646 -11.10 -11.19 28.86
C THR A 646 -11.26 -12.46 28.06
N PHE A 647 -10.77 -13.59 28.58
CA PHE A 647 -10.96 -14.89 27.94
C PHE A 647 -12.44 -15.22 27.73
N LYS A 648 -13.30 -15.08 28.76
CA LYS A 648 -14.74 -15.31 28.63
C LYS A 648 -15.37 -14.39 27.57
N GLN A 649 -15.12 -13.09 27.66
CA GLN A 649 -15.66 -12.09 26.73
C GLN A 649 -15.27 -12.39 25.27
N VAL A 650 -13.97 -12.60 25.00
CA VAL A 650 -13.46 -12.90 23.66
C VAL A 650 -13.96 -14.26 23.18
N SER A 651 -14.01 -15.28 24.05
CA SER A 651 -14.54 -16.61 23.69
C SER A 651 -15.99 -16.55 23.26
N THR A 652 -16.84 -15.76 23.92
CA THR A 652 -18.24 -15.58 23.52
C THR A 652 -18.35 -14.99 22.12
N ILE A 653 -17.55 -13.96 21.81
CA ILE A 653 -17.56 -13.32 20.49
C ILE A 653 -17.03 -14.28 19.43
N ILE A 654 -15.94 -15.00 19.72
CA ILE A 654 -15.40 -16.03 18.83
C ILE A 654 -16.43 -17.13 18.57
N THR A 655 -17.19 -17.57 19.56
CA THR A 655 -18.27 -18.55 19.35
C THR A 655 -19.31 -18.03 18.36
N VAL A 656 -19.69 -16.75 18.44
CA VAL A 656 -20.61 -16.13 17.47
C VAL A 656 -19.98 -16.07 16.08
N LEU A 657 -18.72 -15.64 15.95
CA LEU A 657 -18.03 -15.58 14.65
C LEU A 657 -17.86 -16.97 14.02
N LEU A 658 -17.53 -17.99 14.83
CA LEU A 658 -17.42 -19.37 14.36
C LEU A 658 -18.77 -19.94 13.93
N ALA A 659 -19.85 -19.63 14.67
CA ALA A 659 -21.20 -20.02 14.26
C ALA A 659 -21.58 -19.36 12.93
N LEU A 660 -21.32 -18.05 12.78
CA LEU A 660 -21.56 -17.33 11.53
C LEU A 660 -20.74 -17.92 10.37
N ALA A 661 -19.45 -18.16 10.57
CA ALA A 661 -18.59 -18.77 9.56
C ALA A 661 -19.06 -20.18 9.18
N LEU A 662 -19.40 -21.02 10.16
CA LEU A 662 -19.89 -22.38 9.91
C LEU A 662 -21.22 -22.37 9.16
N THR A 663 -22.20 -21.58 9.60
CA THR A 663 -23.49 -21.46 8.91
C THR A 663 -23.30 -20.93 7.50
N THR A 664 -22.38 -19.98 7.30
CA THR A 664 -22.04 -19.46 5.97
C THR A 664 -21.41 -20.53 5.09
N SER A 665 -20.46 -21.31 5.60
CA SER A 665 -19.84 -22.42 4.86
C SER A 665 -20.84 -23.52 4.50
N ILE A 666 -21.82 -23.80 5.37
CA ILE A 666 -22.92 -24.74 5.06
C ILE A 666 -23.82 -24.14 3.97
N LYS A 667 -24.21 -22.86 4.08
CA LYS A 667 -25.08 -22.18 3.12
C LYS A 667 -24.43 -22.07 1.73
N ARG A 668 -23.15 -21.71 1.70
CA ARG A 668 -22.36 -21.53 0.48
C ARG A 668 -21.73 -22.84 0.00
N TRP A 669 -22.02 -23.96 0.66
CA TRP A 669 -21.51 -25.25 0.20
C TRP A 669 -21.95 -25.46 -1.24
N PRO A 670 -21.03 -25.82 -2.15
CA PRO A 670 -21.35 -25.98 -3.56
C PRO A 670 -22.39 -27.12 -3.72
N THR A 671 -23.67 -26.76 -3.83
CA THR A 671 -24.80 -27.69 -3.90
C THR A 671 -25.55 -27.49 -5.21
N GLY A 672 -25.11 -28.21 -6.25
CA GLY A 672 -25.75 -28.23 -7.56
C GLY A 672 -25.52 -26.97 -8.37
N LEU A 673 -25.27 -27.13 -9.66
CA LEU A 673 -24.91 -26.05 -10.56
C LEU A 673 -26.06 -25.78 -11.53
N GLY A 674 -26.18 -24.54 -11.95
CA GLY A 674 -27.27 -24.03 -12.77
C GLY A 674 -27.36 -24.77 -14.09
N LYS A 675 -28.58 -24.93 -14.60
CA LYS A 675 -28.80 -25.51 -15.92
C LYS A 675 -28.35 -24.53 -17.01
N PRO A 676 -27.78 -25.02 -18.13
CA PRO A 676 -27.50 -24.17 -19.28
C PRO A 676 -28.79 -23.55 -19.83
N TYR A 677 -28.68 -22.44 -20.58
CA TYR A 677 -29.83 -21.66 -21.02
C TYR A 677 -30.65 -22.34 -22.12
N HIS A 678 -30.00 -23.04 -23.06
CA HIS A 678 -30.65 -23.64 -24.24
C HIS A 678 -30.44 -25.15 -24.36
N PRO A 679 -30.87 -25.97 -23.37
CA PRO A 679 -30.70 -27.42 -23.40
C PRO A 679 -31.50 -28.11 -24.51
N GLU A 680 -32.60 -27.54 -24.97
CA GLU A 680 -33.48 -28.09 -26.00
C GLU A 680 -32.85 -28.14 -27.40
N THR A 681 -31.96 -27.19 -27.70
CA THR A 681 -31.23 -27.11 -28.97
C THR A 681 -29.79 -27.64 -28.87
N GLU A 682 -29.37 -28.09 -27.68
CA GLU A 682 -27.99 -28.47 -27.36
C GLU A 682 -26.96 -27.40 -27.79
N THR A 683 -27.34 -26.13 -27.67
CA THR A 683 -26.47 -24.98 -27.97
C THR A 683 -25.98 -24.32 -26.70
N PHE A 684 -24.81 -23.70 -26.77
CA PHE A 684 -24.26 -22.95 -25.64
C PHE A 684 -23.75 -21.58 -26.09
N THR A 685 -23.84 -20.60 -25.19
CA THR A 685 -23.30 -19.26 -25.40
C THR A 685 -22.02 -19.08 -24.61
N ALA A 686 -20.93 -18.71 -25.28
CA ALA A 686 -19.64 -18.41 -24.68
C ALA A 686 -19.29 -16.92 -24.84
N GLY A 687 -18.61 -16.35 -23.84
CA GLY A 687 -18.18 -14.95 -23.89
C GLY A 687 -16.82 -14.69 -23.26
N ILE A 688 -16.24 -13.54 -23.58
CA ILE A 688 -14.98 -13.05 -23.01
C ILE A 688 -15.19 -11.60 -22.55
N TRP A 689 -14.58 -11.24 -21.42
CA TRP A 689 -14.66 -9.87 -20.92
C TRP A 689 -13.48 -9.49 -20.01
N CYS A 690 -12.82 -8.36 -20.30
CA CYS A 690 -11.86 -7.72 -19.41
C CYS A 690 -12.54 -6.73 -18.45
N VAL A 691 -12.31 -6.89 -17.14
CA VAL A 691 -13.23 -6.34 -16.12
C VAL A 691 -12.58 -5.46 -15.05
N HIS A 692 -11.39 -4.92 -15.29
CA HIS A 692 -10.75 -3.90 -14.45
C HIS A 692 -10.76 -4.24 -12.95
N PHE A 693 -10.42 -5.49 -12.61
CA PHE A 693 -10.37 -5.97 -11.22
C PHE A 693 -11.69 -5.82 -10.45
N GLY A 694 -12.82 -5.72 -11.16
CA GLY A 694 -14.16 -5.58 -10.60
C GLY A 694 -14.45 -4.19 -10.00
N LEU A 695 -13.81 -3.14 -10.52
CA LEU A 695 -14.13 -1.73 -10.23
C LEU A 695 -14.73 -1.06 -11.47
N ASP A 696 -15.76 -0.25 -11.29
CA ASP A 696 -16.33 0.56 -12.38
C ASP A 696 -15.70 1.96 -12.49
N ASN A 697 -16.10 2.71 -13.52
CA ASN A 697 -15.56 4.04 -13.80
C ASN A 697 -15.70 5.03 -12.65
N ASP A 698 -16.62 4.81 -11.70
CA ASP A 698 -16.86 5.69 -10.55
C ASP A 698 -16.25 5.11 -9.24
N MET A 699 -15.37 4.11 -9.37
CA MET A 699 -14.72 3.39 -8.27
C MET A 699 -15.74 2.69 -7.35
N TRP A 700 -16.77 2.07 -7.94
CA TRP A 700 -17.67 1.15 -7.24
C TRP A 700 -17.33 -0.29 -7.56
N SER A 701 -17.62 -1.19 -6.61
CA SER A 701 -17.60 -2.63 -6.84
C SER A 701 -18.62 -3.00 -7.91
N SER A 702 -18.18 -3.60 -9.02
CA SER A 702 -18.98 -3.77 -10.23
C SER A 702 -19.58 -5.17 -10.41
N GLU A 703 -19.24 -6.14 -9.55
CA GLU A 703 -19.57 -7.56 -9.78
C GLU A 703 -21.06 -7.89 -9.80
N THR A 704 -21.89 -7.08 -9.11
CA THR A 704 -23.35 -7.22 -9.16
C THR A 704 -23.88 -6.84 -10.55
N ARG A 705 -23.36 -5.77 -11.15
CA ARG A 705 -23.73 -5.34 -12.51
C ARG A 705 -23.20 -6.30 -13.56
N MET A 706 -21.97 -6.80 -13.36
CA MET A 706 -21.37 -7.83 -14.22
C MET A 706 -22.22 -9.11 -14.22
N ARG A 707 -22.60 -9.62 -13.04
CA ARG A 707 -23.52 -10.76 -12.90
C ARG A 707 -24.81 -10.55 -13.67
N ASP A 708 -25.43 -9.37 -13.52
CA ASP A 708 -26.70 -9.08 -14.18
C ASP A 708 -26.55 -9.05 -15.71
N LEU A 709 -25.44 -8.53 -16.23
CA LEU A 709 -25.15 -8.58 -17.67
C LEU A 709 -24.90 -10.01 -18.15
N ILE A 710 -24.09 -10.81 -17.44
CA ILE A 710 -23.80 -12.21 -17.79
C ILE A 710 -25.10 -13.02 -17.82
N LYS A 711 -26.00 -12.76 -16.87
CA LYS A 711 -27.32 -13.40 -16.82
C LYS A 711 -28.19 -13.00 -18.02
N ASP A 712 -28.32 -11.70 -18.25
CA ASP A 712 -29.18 -11.14 -19.30
C ASP A 712 -28.67 -11.49 -20.71
N ALA A 713 -27.35 -11.68 -20.86
CA ALA A 713 -26.71 -12.18 -22.09
C ALA A 713 -26.82 -13.71 -22.28
N GLU A 714 -27.47 -14.42 -21.36
CA GLU A 714 -27.68 -15.88 -21.41
C GLU A 714 -26.36 -16.66 -21.61
N LEU A 715 -25.30 -16.24 -20.91
CA LEU A 715 -23.98 -16.87 -21.01
C LEU A 715 -23.90 -18.18 -20.22
N ASP A 716 -23.52 -19.24 -20.91
CA ASP A 716 -23.22 -20.54 -20.30
C ASP A 716 -21.76 -20.66 -19.89
N ILE A 717 -20.85 -20.06 -20.67
CA ILE A 717 -19.41 -20.07 -20.44
C ILE A 717 -18.89 -18.64 -20.55
N ILE A 718 -18.06 -18.20 -19.62
CA ILE A 718 -17.39 -16.89 -19.71
C ILE A 718 -15.96 -16.94 -19.21
N GLY A 719 -15.05 -16.40 -20.03
CA GLY A 719 -13.71 -16.00 -19.60
C GLY A 719 -13.73 -14.58 -19.06
N LEU A 720 -13.23 -14.37 -17.85
CA LEU A 720 -13.02 -13.05 -17.26
C LEU A 720 -11.53 -12.78 -17.12
N LEU A 721 -11.08 -11.58 -17.51
CA LEU A 721 -9.69 -11.16 -17.44
C LEU A 721 -9.49 -10.04 -16.41
N GLU A 722 -8.25 -9.84 -15.96
CA GLU A 722 -7.92 -8.93 -14.85
C GLU A 722 -8.66 -9.27 -13.55
N THR A 723 -8.58 -10.55 -13.16
CA THR A 723 -9.34 -11.10 -12.04
C THR A 723 -8.54 -11.30 -10.75
N ASP A 724 -7.20 -11.12 -10.77
CA ASP A 724 -6.37 -11.27 -9.57
C ASP A 724 -6.57 -10.10 -8.60
N THR A 725 -7.50 -10.27 -7.67
CA THR A 725 -7.83 -9.29 -6.63
C THR A 725 -7.40 -9.75 -5.22
N GLN A 726 -6.65 -10.83 -5.12
CA GLN A 726 -6.20 -11.41 -3.84
C GLN A 726 -4.95 -10.74 -3.26
N ARG A 727 -4.54 -9.60 -3.83
CA ARG A 727 -3.44 -8.73 -3.35
C ARG A 727 -3.98 -7.58 -2.49
N LEU A 728 -3.08 -6.88 -1.81
CA LEU A 728 -3.42 -5.69 -1.01
C LEU A 728 -4.20 -4.64 -1.84
N ILE A 729 -3.75 -4.39 -3.07
CA ILE A 729 -4.37 -3.45 -4.02
C ILE A 729 -5.74 -3.90 -4.52
N GLY A 730 -6.02 -5.22 -4.50
CA GLY A 730 -7.36 -5.75 -4.80
C GLY A 730 -8.24 -5.86 -3.55
N GLY A 731 -7.78 -5.38 -2.39
CA GLY A 731 -8.48 -5.52 -1.11
C GLY A 731 -8.47 -6.95 -0.57
N ASN A 732 -7.61 -7.83 -1.08
CA ASN A 732 -7.60 -9.28 -0.82
C ASN A 732 -8.98 -9.90 -1.05
N ARG A 733 -9.61 -9.65 -2.20
CA ARG A 733 -10.95 -10.15 -2.49
C ARG A 733 -10.96 -11.10 -3.67
N ASP A 734 -12.12 -11.65 -3.96
CA ASP A 734 -12.39 -12.43 -5.16
C ASP A 734 -13.87 -12.32 -5.52
N PHE A 735 -14.15 -11.49 -6.53
CA PHE A 735 -15.51 -11.18 -6.96
C PHE A 735 -16.16 -12.30 -7.78
N THR A 736 -15.38 -13.27 -8.28
CA THR A 736 -15.90 -14.38 -9.08
C THR A 736 -16.83 -15.27 -8.27
N GLN A 737 -16.60 -15.36 -6.94
CA GLN A 737 -17.45 -16.11 -6.01
C GLN A 737 -18.91 -15.69 -6.09
N LYS A 738 -19.18 -14.37 -6.14
CA LYS A 738 -20.55 -13.85 -6.19
C LYS A 738 -21.24 -14.23 -7.50
N ILE A 739 -20.55 -14.05 -8.62
CA ILE A 739 -21.08 -14.35 -9.95
C ILE A 739 -21.36 -15.86 -10.08
N ALA A 740 -20.40 -16.68 -9.68
CA ALA A 740 -20.50 -18.14 -9.74
C ALA A 740 -21.64 -18.67 -8.86
N GLU A 741 -21.77 -18.20 -7.62
CA GLU A 741 -22.82 -18.66 -6.71
C GLU A 741 -24.22 -18.16 -7.12
N ASP A 742 -24.35 -16.90 -7.55
CA ASP A 742 -25.66 -16.35 -7.94
C ASP A 742 -26.18 -16.96 -9.25
N LEU A 743 -25.29 -17.33 -10.19
CA LEU A 743 -25.65 -17.89 -11.49
C LEU A 743 -25.54 -19.42 -11.56
N GLY A 744 -25.05 -20.04 -10.48
CA GLY A 744 -24.82 -21.48 -10.38
C GLY A 744 -23.76 -21.97 -11.36
N MET A 745 -22.59 -21.34 -11.42
CA MET A 745 -21.51 -21.69 -12.34
C MET A 745 -20.35 -22.37 -11.60
N TYR A 746 -19.76 -23.37 -12.24
CA TYR A 746 -18.41 -23.84 -11.93
C TYR A 746 -17.45 -22.68 -12.15
N VAL A 747 -16.43 -22.58 -11.32
CA VAL A 747 -15.41 -21.54 -11.45
C VAL A 747 -14.03 -22.14 -11.32
N ASP A 748 -13.19 -21.91 -12.32
CA ASP A 748 -11.75 -21.93 -12.15
C ASP A 748 -11.27 -20.49 -11.93
N TYR A 749 -10.73 -20.25 -10.75
CA TYR A 749 -10.22 -18.94 -10.31
C TYR A 749 -8.93 -18.50 -11.04
N GLY A 750 -8.33 -19.41 -11.82
CA GLY A 750 -7.07 -19.18 -12.52
C GLY A 750 -5.84 -19.26 -11.62
N PRO A 751 -4.68 -18.78 -12.11
CA PRO A 751 -3.44 -18.79 -11.36
C PRO A 751 -3.56 -18.03 -10.03
N GLY A 752 -3.08 -18.62 -8.94
CA GLY A 752 -3.09 -17.98 -7.62
C GLY A 752 -2.22 -16.72 -7.52
N PRO A 753 -2.36 -15.92 -6.45
CA PRO A 753 -1.63 -14.65 -6.27
C PRO A 753 -0.10 -14.81 -6.19
N ASN A 754 0.41 -16.03 -6.02
CA ASN A 754 1.84 -16.36 -6.08
C ASN A 754 2.37 -16.64 -7.49
N LYS A 755 1.55 -16.50 -8.53
CA LYS A 755 1.88 -16.76 -9.95
C LYS A 755 2.17 -15.51 -10.78
N HIS A 756 2.08 -14.34 -10.14
CA HIS A 756 2.55 -13.07 -10.68
C HIS A 756 1.87 -12.59 -11.96
N THR A 757 0.59 -12.91 -12.12
CA THR A 757 -0.23 -12.47 -13.27
C THR A 757 -1.32 -11.50 -12.83
N TRP A 758 -1.92 -10.78 -13.77
CA TRP A 758 -3.13 -9.99 -13.54
C TRP A 758 -4.42 -10.82 -13.42
N GLY A 759 -4.32 -12.14 -13.66
CA GLY A 759 -5.39 -13.09 -13.45
C GLY A 759 -6.26 -13.30 -14.69
N ALA A 760 -6.83 -14.50 -14.75
CA ALA A 760 -7.89 -14.90 -15.66
C ALA A 760 -8.78 -15.87 -14.89
N ALA A 761 -10.09 -15.87 -15.14
CA ALA A 761 -11.02 -16.82 -14.54
C ALA A 761 -11.92 -17.42 -15.62
N LEU A 762 -12.31 -18.68 -15.43
CA LEU A 762 -13.28 -19.37 -16.28
C LEU A 762 -14.50 -19.70 -15.44
N LEU A 763 -15.67 -19.20 -15.83
CA LEU A 763 -16.95 -19.59 -15.25
C LEU A 763 -17.74 -20.39 -16.27
N SER A 764 -18.38 -21.49 -15.84
CA SER A 764 -19.11 -22.39 -16.72
C SER A 764 -20.35 -22.96 -16.03
N LYS A 765 -21.50 -23.00 -16.70
CA LYS A 765 -22.66 -23.80 -16.26
C LYS A 765 -22.44 -25.29 -16.48
N PHE A 766 -21.54 -25.65 -17.38
CA PHE A 766 -21.12 -27.03 -17.65
C PHE A 766 -20.00 -27.48 -16.71
N PRO A 767 -19.96 -28.76 -16.31
CA PRO A 767 -18.89 -29.29 -15.47
C PRO A 767 -17.50 -29.09 -16.05
N ILE A 768 -16.60 -28.52 -15.25
CA ILE A 768 -15.15 -28.49 -15.54
C ILE A 768 -14.57 -29.84 -15.11
N ILE A 769 -14.17 -30.66 -16.08
CA ILE A 769 -13.63 -32.00 -15.84
C ILE A 769 -12.17 -31.91 -15.37
N GLN A 770 -11.40 -31.08 -16.06
CA GLN A 770 -9.99 -30.82 -15.75
C GLN A 770 -9.63 -29.41 -16.23
N SER A 771 -8.63 -28.81 -15.58
CA SER A 771 -8.02 -27.57 -16.06
C SER A 771 -6.55 -27.51 -15.71
N THR A 772 -5.80 -26.80 -16.55
CA THR A 772 -4.37 -26.53 -16.37
C THR A 772 -4.11 -25.04 -16.55
N HIS A 773 -3.28 -24.47 -15.68
CA HIS A 773 -2.86 -23.08 -15.77
C HIS A 773 -1.47 -22.98 -16.42
N HIS A 774 -1.39 -22.18 -17.47
CA HIS A 774 -0.15 -21.90 -18.18
C HIS A 774 0.28 -20.46 -17.90
N LEU A 775 1.57 -20.28 -17.62
CA LEU A 775 2.22 -18.97 -17.58
C LEU A 775 3.08 -18.87 -18.83
N LEU A 776 2.69 -18.01 -19.76
CA LEU A 776 3.34 -17.95 -21.05
C LEU A 776 4.67 -17.17 -20.97
N PRO A 777 5.61 -17.43 -21.91
CA PRO A 777 6.90 -16.78 -21.89
C PRO A 777 6.79 -15.26 -21.99
N SER A 778 7.57 -14.58 -21.15
CA SER A 778 7.64 -13.13 -21.12
C SER A 778 9.06 -12.72 -20.74
N PRO A 779 9.96 -12.50 -21.72
CA PRO A 779 11.33 -12.08 -21.41
C PRO A 779 11.44 -10.64 -20.92
N VAL A 780 10.52 -9.74 -21.30
CA VAL A 780 10.63 -8.29 -21.03
C VAL A 780 9.43 -7.77 -20.25
N GLY A 781 8.24 -8.00 -20.78
CA GLY A 781 6.96 -7.50 -20.31
C GLY A 781 6.29 -8.36 -19.25
N GLU A 782 4.97 -8.41 -19.29
CA GLU A 782 4.14 -9.07 -18.29
C GLU A 782 3.95 -10.58 -18.52
N LEU A 783 3.85 -11.33 -17.41
CA LEU A 783 3.46 -12.73 -17.44
C LEU A 783 1.99 -12.88 -17.80
N ALA A 784 1.75 -13.45 -18.99
CA ALA A 784 0.44 -13.70 -19.53
C ALA A 784 -0.14 -15.05 -19.04
N PRO A 785 -1.29 -15.05 -18.33
CA PRO A 785 -1.97 -16.28 -17.89
C PRO A 785 -2.83 -16.89 -19.01
N ALA A 786 -2.85 -18.23 -19.05
CA ALA A 786 -3.87 -18.98 -19.79
C ALA A 786 -4.45 -20.13 -18.95
N ILE A 787 -5.76 -20.35 -19.06
CA ILE A 787 -6.46 -21.51 -18.51
C ILE A 787 -6.83 -22.40 -19.68
N HIS A 788 -6.35 -23.65 -19.71
CA HIS A 788 -6.86 -24.68 -20.62
C HIS A 788 -7.75 -25.63 -19.82
N ALA A 789 -9.04 -25.64 -20.09
CA ALA A 789 -10.02 -26.48 -19.40
C ALA A 789 -10.74 -27.41 -20.38
N THR A 790 -11.09 -28.60 -19.92
CA THR A 790 -12.02 -29.49 -20.64
C THR A 790 -13.35 -29.49 -19.93
N LEU A 791 -14.42 -29.13 -20.64
CA LEU A 791 -15.79 -29.07 -20.15
C LEU A 791 -16.62 -30.23 -20.71
N ASP A 792 -17.59 -30.71 -19.94
CA ASP A 792 -18.62 -31.64 -20.42
C ASP A 792 -19.88 -30.86 -20.86
N ILE A 793 -19.98 -30.59 -22.16
CA ILE A 793 -21.06 -29.83 -22.78
C ILE A 793 -22.02 -30.82 -23.45
N TYR A 794 -23.19 -31.02 -22.83
CA TYR A 794 -24.22 -31.96 -23.31
C TYR A 794 -23.70 -33.39 -23.60
N GLY A 795 -22.72 -33.89 -22.82
CA GLY A 795 -22.12 -35.21 -23.01
C GLY A 795 -20.91 -35.23 -23.94
N ASN A 796 -20.54 -34.09 -24.52
CA ASN A 796 -19.36 -33.94 -25.39
C ASN A 796 -18.25 -33.21 -24.64
N LEU A 797 -17.01 -33.72 -24.75
CA LEU A 797 -15.84 -33.07 -24.17
C LEU A 797 -15.36 -31.96 -25.11
N VAL A 798 -15.44 -30.72 -24.64
CA VAL A 798 -15.02 -29.52 -25.37
C VAL A 798 -13.93 -28.82 -24.59
N ASP A 799 -12.83 -28.48 -25.26
CA ASP A 799 -11.76 -27.70 -24.65
C ASP A 799 -12.07 -26.20 -24.75
N VAL A 800 -11.91 -25.48 -23.64
CA VAL A 800 -12.04 -24.02 -23.57
C VAL A 800 -10.73 -23.46 -23.05
N VAL A 801 -10.17 -22.51 -23.81
CA VAL A 801 -8.94 -21.80 -23.44
C VAL A 801 -9.31 -20.35 -23.13
N VAL A 802 -9.00 -19.88 -21.91
CA VAL A 802 -9.11 -18.46 -21.54
C VAL A 802 -7.71 -17.87 -21.50
N PHE A 803 -7.46 -16.78 -22.23
CA PHE A 803 -6.11 -16.23 -22.38
C PHE A 803 -6.08 -14.69 -22.27
N HIS A 804 -5.15 -14.16 -21.48
CA HIS A 804 -4.87 -12.73 -21.38
C HIS A 804 -3.45 -12.46 -21.88
N SER A 805 -3.32 -11.84 -23.06
CA SER A 805 -2.03 -11.48 -23.66
C SER A 805 -1.34 -10.34 -22.92
N GLY A 806 -0.02 -10.23 -23.08
CA GLY A 806 0.77 -9.12 -22.58
C GLY A 806 0.55 -7.81 -23.36
N GLN A 807 1.15 -6.74 -22.87
CA GLN A 807 0.91 -5.38 -23.35
C GLN A 807 1.40 -5.11 -24.79
N GLU A 808 0.94 -4.01 -25.38
CA GLU A 808 1.27 -3.60 -26.75
C GLU A 808 2.74 -3.23 -26.95
N GLU A 809 3.40 -2.76 -25.90
CA GLU A 809 4.79 -2.29 -25.93
C GLU A 809 5.79 -3.44 -26.11
N ASP A 810 5.47 -4.63 -25.59
CA ASP A 810 6.36 -5.79 -25.56
C ASP A 810 6.11 -6.77 -26.72
N VAL A 811 6.50 -6.35 -27.93
CA VAL A 811 6.22 -7.10 -29.18
C VAL A 811 6.75 -8.54 -29.15
N GLU A 812 7.96 -8.76 -28.62
CA GLU A 812 8.55 -10.10 -28.56
C GLU A 812 7.82 -11.01 -27.57
N ASP A 813 7.37 -10.46 -26.44
CA ASP A 813 6.57 -11.19 -25.47
C ASP A 813 5.26 -11.64 -26.11
N ARG A 814 4.53 -10.75 -26.77
CA ARG A 814 3.30 -11.11 -27.49
C ARG A 814 3.52 -12.17 -28.56
N ARG A 815 4.64 -12.11 -29.28
CA ARG A 815 5.01 -13.14 -30.28
C ARG A 815 5.27 -14.50 -29.64
N LEU A 816 5.96 -14.55 -28.50
CA LEU A 816 6.22 -15.81 -27.78
C LEU A 816 4.95 -16.36 -27.14
N GLN A 817 4.10 -15.49 -26.62
CA GLN A 817 2.81 -15.84 -26.05
C GLN A 817 1.86 -16.38 -27.12
N SER A 818 1.80 -15.76 -28.31
CA SER A 818 0.99 -16.26 -29.42
C SER A 818 1.40 -17.67 -29.85
N LEU A 819 2.71 -17.94 -29.93
CA LEU A 819 3.24 -19.27 -30.24
C LEU A 819 2.90 -20.30 -29.16
N GLY A 820 2.96 -19.90 -27.87
CA GLY A 820 2.58 -20.77 -26.76
C GLY A 820 1.10 -21.15 -26.79
N ILE A 821 0.23 -20.20 -27.11
CA ILE A 821 -1.21 -20.45 -27.29
C ILE A 821 -1.48 -21.29 -28.52
N GLU A 822 -0.82 -21.02 -29.65
CA GLU A 822 -0.91 -21.87 -30.85
C GLU A 822 -0.57 -23.32 -30.53
N GLU A 823 0.50 -23.56 -29.77
CA GLU A 823 0.91 -24.90 -29.36
C GLU A 823 -0.15 -25.58 -28.46
N ILE A 824 -0.70 -24.86 -27.46
CA ILE A 824 -1.77 -25.37 -26.61
C ILE A 824 -2.99 -25.78 -27.44
N MET A 825 -3.42 -24.92 -28.37
CA MET A 825 -4.58 -25.20 -29.24
C MET A 825 -4.30 -26.33 -30.24
N ALA A 826 -3.10 -26.37 -30.82
CA ALA A 826 -2.70 -27.39 -31.79
C ALA A 826 -2.68 -28.80 -31.18
N ASN A 827 -2.26 -28.91 -29.92
CA ASN A 827 -2.14 -30.16 -29.17
C ASN A 827 -3.48 -30.75 -28.70
N SER A 828 -4.56 -29.96 -28.68
CA SER A 828 -5.88 -30.50 -28.40
C SER A 828 -6.43 -31.24 -29.64
N GLU A 829 -7.11 -32.37 -29.45
CA GLU A 829 -7.83 -33.11 -30.51
C GLU A 829 -9.35 -32.94 -30.40
N ARG A 830 -9.83 -32.13 -29.45
CA ARG A 830 -11.25 -31.91 -29.18
C ARG A 830 -11.77 -30.67 -29.91
N PRO A 831 -13.11 -30.54 -30.04
CA PRO A 831 -13.73 -29.24 -30.29
C PRO A 831 -13.22 -28.22 -29.29
N LEU A 832 -12.89 -27.03 -29.77
CA LEU A 832 -12.15 -26.05 -28.98
C LEU A 832 -12.71 -24.64 -29.17
N VAL A 833 -12.79 -23.89 -28.07
CA VAL A 833 -13.08 -22.45 -28.06
C VAL A 833 -11.94 -21.71 -27.35
N LEU A 834 -11.39 -20.68 -28.00
CA LEU A 834 -10.50 -19.70 -27.37
C LEU A 834 -11.31 -18.45 -27.02
N LEU A 835 -11.24 -18.02 -25.77
CA LEU A 835 -11.80 -16.79 -25.22
C LEU A 835 -10.64 -15.92 -24.77
N SER A 836 -10.33 -14.85 -25.49
CA SER A 836 -9.03 -14.20 -25.32
C SER A 836 -9.01 -12.70 -25.50
N TYR A 837 -7.98 -12.08 -24.92
CA TYR A 837 -7.57 -10.71 -25.17
C TYR A 837 -6.19 -10.74 -25.84
N LEU A 838 -6.09 -10.39 -27.12
CA LEU A 838 -4.93 -10.70 -27.99
C LEU A 838 -4.02 -9.51 -28.30
N VAL A 839 -4.52 -8.27 -28.25
CA VAL A 839 -3.76 -7.05 -28.61
C VAL A 839 -3.21 -7.13 -30.04
N THR A 840 -4.12 -7.30 -30.99
CA THR A 840 -3.81 -7.35 -32.43
C THR A 840 -5.04 -6.99 -33.23
N ASP A 841 -4.84 -6.40 -34.42
CA ASP A 841 -5.90 -6.26 -35.41
C ASP A 841 -6.20 -7.61 -36.09
N PRO A 842 -7.44 -7.83 -36.58
CA PRO A 842 -7.77 -9.00 -37.38
C PRO A 842 -6.93 -9.04 -38.65
N LEU A 843 -6.50 -10.23 -39.06
CA LEU A 843 -5.71 -10.45 -40.29
C LEU A 843 -4.33 -9.76 -40.30
N VAL A 844 -3.80 -9.36 -39.14
CA VAL A 844 -2.50 -8.68 -39.02
C VAL A 844 -1.58 -9.41 -38.04
N GLY A 845 -0.31 -9.56 -38.41
CA GLY A 845 0.75 -9.97 -37.48
C GLY A 845 0.46 -11.29 -36.76
N ASN A 846 0.44 -11.25 -35.43
CA ASN A 846 0.23 -12.42 -34.57
C ASN A 846 -1.16 -13.05 -34.73
N TYR A 847 -2.14 -12.35 -35.31
CA TYR A 847 -3.43 -12.94 -35.69
C TYR A 847 -3.24 -14.26 -36.45
N HIS A 848 -2.32 -14.29 -37.41
CA HIS A 848 -2.03 -15.47 -38.24
C HIS A 848 -1.32 -16.61 -37.49
N THR A 849 -0.91 -16.39 -36.24
CA THR A 849 -0.44 -17.45 -35.34
C THR A 849 -1.61 -18.09 -34.60
N TYR A 850 -2.61 -17.29 -34.20
CA TYR A 850 -3.81 -17.80 -33.53
C TYR A 850 -4.76 -18.50 -34.51
N VAL A 851 -4.94 -17.94 -35.70
CA VAL A 851 -5.76 -18.46 -36.81
C VAL A 851 -4.80 -18.97 -37.88
N SER A 852 -4.38 -20.23 -37.75
CA SER A 852 -3.35 -20.85 -38.59
C SER A 852 -3.70 -22.30 -38.91
N GLU A 853 -3.06 -22.87 -39.95
CA GLU A 853 -3.19 -24.31 -40.24
C GLU A 853 -2.77 -25.18 -39.05
N LYS A 854 -1.80 -24.70 -38.25
CA LYS A 854 -1.29 -25.42 -37.09
C LYS A 854 -2.26 -25.36 -35.92
N SER A 855 -2.83 -24.19 -35.60
CA SER A 855 -3.84 -24.06 -34.54
C SER A 855 -5.17 -24.71 -34.93
N ARG A 856 -5.49 -24.74 -36.23
CA ARG A 856 -6.78 -25.15 -36.81
C ARG A 856 -7.96 -24.30 -36.34
N MET A 857 -7.70 -23.14 -35.75
CA MET A 857 -8.74 -22.27 -35.22
C MET A 857 -9.30 -21.38 -36.32
N HIS A 858 -10.59 -21.12 -36.24
CA HIS A 858 -11.32 -20.17 -37.05
C HIS A 858 -11.75 -18.98 -36.18
N ASP A 859 -11.79 -17.80 -36.78
CA ASP A 859 -12.30 -16.60 -36.13
C ASP A 859 -13.82 -16.57 -36.13
N ILE A 860 -14.42 -16.10 -35.04
CA ILE A 860 -15.87 -15.90 -35.00
C ILE A 860 -16.32 -14.86 -36.04
N ASP A 861 -15.53 -13.86 -36.37
CA ASP A 861 -15.89 -12.92 -37.44
C ASP A 861 -14.68 -12.11 -37.94
N SER A 862 -13.97 -12.64 -38.93
CA SER A 862 -12.79 -11.96 -39.49
C SER A 862 -13.11 -10.62 -40.20
N THR A 863 -14.40 -10.29 -40.42
CA THR A 863 -14.83 -9.01 -41.01
C THR A 863 -15.10 -7.92 -39.97
N ASP A 864 -15.16 -8.26 -38.68
CA ASP A 864 -15.21 -7.29 -37.60
C ASP A 864 -13.83 -6.65 -37.39
N TRP A 865 -13.57 -5.62 -38.19
CA TRP A 865 -12.31 -4.90 -38.28
C TRP A 865 -12.01 -4.01 -37.07
N ASP A 866 -13.02 -3.69 -36.25
CA ASP A 866 -12.90 -2.80 -35.08
C ASP A 866 -12.67 -3.60 -33.78
N ARG A 867 -11.94 -4.72 -33.89
CA ARG A 867 -11.50 -5.53 -32.74
C ARG A 867 -10.01 -5.34 -32.54
N TRP A 868 -9.64 -5.01 -31.31
CA TRP A 868 -8.25 -4.86 -30.91
C TRP A 868 -7.91 -5.82 -29.76
N CYS A 869 -8.76 -5.79 -28.74
CA CYS A 869 -8.58 -6.49 -27.49
C CYS A 869 -9.14 -7.91 -27.57
N GLU A 870 -10.47 -8.05 -27.58
CA GLU A 870 -11.16 -9.30 -27.30
C GLU A 870 -11.49 -10.11 -28.57
N TYR A 871 -11.29 -11.43 -28.49
CA TYR A 871 -11.48 -12.39 -29.56
C TYR A 871 -12.09 -13.69 -29.06
N ILE A 872 -13.01 -14.24 -29.86
CA ILE A 872 -13.52 -15.60 -29.74
C ILE A 872 -13.07 -16.37 -30.98
N LEU A 873 -12.26 -17.41 -30.80
CA LEU A 873 -11.91 -18.34 -31.87
C LEU A 873 -12.50 -19.71 -31.56
N PHE A 874 -12.76 -20.51 -32.59
CA PHE A 874 -13.34 -21.84 -32.40
C PHE A 874 -12.93 -22.82 -33.51
N ARG A 875 -13.15 -24.11 -33.29
CA ARG A 875 -13.11 -25.14 -34.34
C ARG A 875 -13.94 -26.36 -33.96
N ASP A 876 -14.28 -27.18 -34.94
CA ASP A 876 -15.07 -28.41 -34.81
C ASP A 876 -16.40 -28.19 -34.07
N LEU A 877 -16.96 -26.99 -34.21
CA LEU A 877 -18.26 -26.56 -33.66
C LEU A 877 -19.02 -25.80 -34.75
N ARG A 878 -20.35 -25.90 -34.71
CA ARG A 878 -21.22 -25.11 -35.57
C ARG A 878 -21.34 -23.70 -35.01
N LYS A 879 -20.95 -22.71 -35.83
CA LYS A 879 -21.07 -21.28 -35.56
C LYS A 879 -22.50 -20.81 -35.83
N ILE A 880 -23.16 -20.21 -34.82
CA ILE A 880 -24.58 -19.82 -34.93
C ILE A 880 -24.73 -18.30 -34.95
N ALA A 881 -24.21 -17.62 -33.93
CA ALA A 881 -24.36 -16.18 -33.79
C ALA A 881 -23.18 -15.53 -33.06
N TYR A 882 -22.97 -14.24 -33.32
CA TYR A 882 -21.95 -13.39 -32.69
C TYR A 882 -22.53 -12.02 -32.36
N ALA A 883 -22.20 -11.46 -31.21
CA ALA A 883 -22.62 -10.12 -30.83
C ALA A 883 -21.62 -9.43 -29.89
N ARG A 884 -21.61 -8.10 -29.94
CA ARG A 884 -20.87 -7.23 -29.02
C ARG A 884 -21.87 -6.42 -28.20
N ILE A 885 -21.78 -6.51 -26.88
CA ILE A 885 -22.70 -5.82 -25.95
C ILE A 885 -21.94 -4.72 -25.22
N SER A 886 -22.42 -3.48 -25.32
CA SER A 886 -21.77 -2.31 -24.74
C SER A 886 -21.52 -2.46 -23.24
N ARG A 887 -20.38 -1.93 -22.81
CA ARG A 887 -19.89 -1.98 -21.41
C ARG A 887 -20.62 -1.10 -20.41
N SER A 888 -21.48 -0.19 -20.88
CA SER A 888 -22.04 0.89 -20.06
C SER A 888 -20.89 1.64 -19.35
N THR A 889 -20.95 1.82 -18.03
CA THR A 889 -19.88 2.41 -17.21
C THR A 889 -19.06 1.39 -16.43
N ILE A 890 -19.17 0.08 -16.73
CA ILE A 890 -18.56 -1.00 -15.91
C ILE A 890 -17.05 -1.09 -16.08
N THR A 891 -16.56 -0.99 -17.30
CA THR A 891 -15.17 -1.23 -17.71
C THR A 891 -14.91 -0.45 -19.00
N ASP A 892 -13.74 -0.56 -19.62
CA ASP A 892 -13.35 0.04 -20.91
C ASP A 892 -13.55 -0.89 -22.12
N THR A 893 -13.70 -2.21 -21.92
CA THR A 893 -14.03 -3.18 -22.99
C THR A 893 -15.51 -3.60 -22.99
N GLU A 894 -16.10 -3.76 -24.17
CA GLU A 894 -17.41 -4.39 -24.35
C GLU A 894 -17.39 -5.89 -24.05
N LEU A 895 -18.55 -6.49 -23.80
CA LEU A 895 -18.67 -7.94 -23.68
C LEU A 895 -18.84 -8.54 -25.07
N GLN A 896 -17.95 -9.45 -25.48
CA GLN A 896 -18.13 -10.23 -26.71
C GLN A 896 -18.74 -11.60 -26.42
N ILE A 897 -19.75 -11.99 -27.20
CA ILE A 897 -20.46 -13.27 -27.04
C ILE A 897 -20.63 -13.99 -28.37
N ALA A 898 -20.56 -15.32 -28.34
CA ALA A 898 -20.81 -16.20 -29.46
C ALA A 898 -21.66 -17.41 -29.05
N LYS A 899 -22.60 -17.82 -29.91
CA LYS A 899 -23.44 -19.00 -29.73
C LYS A 899 -22.95 -20.11 -30.65
N PHE A 900 -22.80 -21.30 -30.07
CA PHE A 900 -22.30 -22.50 -30.75
C PHE A 900 -23.26 -23.67 -30.60
N GLY A 901 -23.22 -24.60 -31.55
CA GLY A 901 -23.84 -25.91 -31.44
C GLY A 901 -22.92 -27.02 -31.95
N PHE A 902 -23.34 -28.27 -31.82
CA PHE A 902 -22.62 -29.40 -32.41
C PHE A 902 -23.05 -29.63 -33.86
N GLY A 903 -22.09 -30.01 -34.73
CA GLY A 903 -22.33 -30.25 -36.16
C GLY A 903 -21.12 -29.89 -37.01
N GLU A 904 -21.19 -30.17 -38.32
CA GLU A 904 -20.13 -29.79 -39.25
C GLU A 904 -20.00 -28.27 -39.35
N PHE A 905 -18.76 -27.78 -39.29
CA PHE A 905 -18.44 -26.40 -39.58
C PHE A 905 -18.34 -26.23 -41.11
N GLU A 906 -19.27 -25.48 -41.69
CA GLU A 906 -19.12 -24.97 -43.05
C GLU A 906 -18.43 -23.60 -42.99
N ASN A 907 -17.29 -23.47 -43.66
CA ASN A 907 -16.52 -22.22 -43.69
C ASN A 907 -17.22 -21.19 -44.60
N HIS A 908 -18.23 -20.52 -44.04
CA HIS A 908 -18.96 -19.44 -44.67
C HIS A 908 -18.66 -18.10 -43.98
N ASP A 909 -17.39 -17.72 -43.89
CA ASP A 909 -16.94 -16.47 -43.26
C ASP A 909 -17.60 -15.19 -43.81
N TYR A 910 -18.42 -15.29 -44.87
CA TYR A 910 -19.08 -14.17 -45.56
C TYR A 910 -20.59 -14.33 -45.79
N HIS A 911 -21.25 -15.32 -45.17
CA HIS A 911 -22.71 -15.48 -45.30
C HIS A 911 -23.43 -15.15 -43.99
N PHE A 912 -23.89 -13.90 -43.89
CA PHE A 912 -24.83 -13.51 -42.84
C PHE A 912 -26.25 -13.89 -43.23
N VAL A 913 -26.98 -14.43 -42.27
CA VAL A 913 -28.38 -14.84 -42.41
C VAL A 913 -29.26 -13.81 -41.70
N ASN A 914 -30.39 -13.44 -42.29
CA ASN A 914 -31.35 -12.55 -41.62
C ASN A 914 -31.91 -13.23 -40.37
N GLU A 915 -32.12 -12.48 -39.28
CA GLU A 915 -32.66 -13.05 -38.04
C GLU A 915 -34.02 -13.74 -38.24
N ASP A 916 -34.84 -13.27 -39.18
CA ASP A 916 -36.14 -13.87 -39.52
C ASP A 916 -36.03 -15.31 -40.05
N GLU A 917 -34.86 -15.70 -40.55
CA GLU A 917 -34.54 -17.04 -41.06
C GLU A 917 -33.91 -17.95 -39.98
N VAL A 918 -33.68 -17.41 -38.78
CA VAL A 918 -33.10 -18.14 -37.63
C VAL A 918 -34.22 -18.55 -36.67
N ASP A 919 -34.20 -19.81 -36.23
CA ASP A 919 -35.15 -20.31 -35.22
C ASP A 919 -35.07 -19.45 -33.95
N GLU A 920 -36.23 -19.12 -33.37
CA GLU A 920 -36.32 -18.26 -32.18
C GLU A 920 -35.46 -18.76 -31.01
N ASN A 921 -35.30 -20.08 -30.84
CA ASN A 921 -34.48 -20.67 -29.77
C ASN A 921 -32.97 -20.51 -30.01
N LEU A 922 -32.57 -20.20 -31.24
CA LEU A 922 -31.18 -19.95 -31.64
C LEU A 922 -30.83 -18.47 -31.64
N ARG A 923 -31.81 -17.58 -31.49
CA ARG A 923 -31.59 -16.13 -31.46
C ARG A 923 -30.85 -15.70 -30.20
N MET A 924 -30.15 -14.59 -30.29
CA MET A 924 -29.53 -13.92 -29.14
C MET A 924 -30.59 -13.07 -28.38
N PRO A 925 -30.35 -12.70 -27.10
CA PRO A 925 -31.34 -12.01 -26.29
C PRO A 925 -31.80 -10.66 -26.85
N GLN A 926 -33.10 -10.55 -27.16
CA GLN A 926 -33.67 -9.36 -27.79
C GLN A 926 -33.62 -8.09 -26.94
N ILE A 927 -33.42 -8.24 -25.62
CA ILE A 927 -33.40 -7.14 -24.65
C ILE A 927 -32.29 -6.11 -24.87
N PHE A 928 -31.27 -6.43 -25.67
CA PHE A 928 -30.15 -5.53 -25.99
C PHE A 928 -30.36 -4.71 -27.26
N ARG A 929 -31.45 -4.92 -28.01
CA ARG A 929 -31.78 -4.07 -29.18
C ARG A 929 -32.20 -2.66 -28.76
N GLY A 930 -31.98 -1.68 -29.64
CA GLY A 930 -32.36 -0.28 -29.41
C GLY A 930 -31.60 0.36 -28.25
N ASP A 931 -32.34 0.91 -27.28
CA ASP A 931 -31.74 1.52 -26.08
C ASP A 931 -31.16 0.47 -25.10
N GLY A 932 -31.48 -0.81 -25.32
CA GLY A 932 -30.99 -1.93 -24.51
C GLY A 932 -31.50 -1.92 -23.06
N VAL A 933 -30.70 -2.48 -22.16
CA VAL A 933 -31.03 -2.66 -20.74
C VAL A 933 -29.90 -2.17 -19.84
N ARG A 934 -30.19 -1.25 -18.90
CA ARG A 934 -29.20 -0.69 -17.95
C ARG A 934 -27.94 -0.08 -18.62
N GLY A 935 -28.10 0.45 -19.83
CA GLY A 935 -27.01 1.01 -20.64
C GLY A 935 -26.19 -0.01 -21.44
N HIS A 936 -26.57 -1.29 -21.38
CA HIS A 936 -26.04 -2.37 -22.20
C HIS A 936 -26.93 -2.56 -23.42
N ARG A 937 -26.35 -2.47 -24.62
CA ARG A 937 -27.04 -2.67 -25.90
C ARG A 937 -26.10 -3.34 -26.89
N TYR A 938 -26.64 -3.90 -27.96
CA TYR A 938 -25.81 -4.31 -29.09
C TYR A 938 -25.06 -3.09 -29.64
N HIS A 939 -23.75 -3.25 -29.78
CA HIS A 939 -22.81 -2.19 -30.15
C HIS A 939 -22.00 -2.64 -31.38
N VAL A 940 -21.47 -1.68 -32.14
CA VAL A 940 -20.79 -1.86 -33.44
C VAL A 940 -21.73 -2.26 -34.58
N PHE A 941 -22.61 -3.24 -34.37
CA PHE A 941 -23.53 -3.74 -35.41
C PHE A 941 -25.00 -3.40 -35.15
N ASP A 942 -25.34 -2.84 -33.98
CA ASP A 942 -26.70 -2.60 -33.46
C ASP A 942 -27.60 -3.86 -33.35
N GLU A 943 -27.16 -5.00 -33.86
CA GLU A 943 -27.80 -6.30 -33.79
C GLU A 943 -26.81 -7.47 -33.83
N PRO A 944 -27.22 -8.70 -33.46
CA PRO A 944 -26.39 -9.90 -33.60
C PRO A 944 -26.16 -10.27 -35.07
N ARG A 945 -24.98 -10.80 -35.38
CA ARG A 945 -24.67 -11.44 -36.66
C ARG A 945 -24.98 -12.93 -36.57
N TYR A 946 -25.75 -13.46 -37.53
CA TYR A 946 -26.10 -14.88 -37.62
C TYR A 946 -25.46 -15.53 -38.84
N PHE A 947 -25.06 -16.80 -38.71
CA PHE A 947 -24.26 -17.50 -39.73
C PHE A 947 -24.90 -18.78 -40.26
N ALA A 948 -25.91 -19.31 -39.58
CA ALA A 948 -26.60 -20.53 -40.00
C ALA A 948 -28.13 -20.32 -39.90
N PRO A 949 -28.92 -20.65 -40.95
CA PRO A 949 -30.37 -20.68 -40.84
C PRO A 949 -30.80 -21.81 -39.88
N GLY A 950 -31.98 -21.67 -39.27
CA GLY A 950 -32.55 -22.68 -38.37
C GLY A 950 -32.62 -24.08 -39.01
N LEU A 951 -32.56 -25.12 -38.17
CA LEU A 951 -32.58 -26.54 -38.56
C LEU A 951 -33.67 -26.89 -39.58
#